data_AF-A0A952W7G9-F1
#
_entry.id   AF-A0A952W7G9-F1
#
_cell.length_a   1.000
_cell.length_b   1.000
_cell.length_c   1.000
_cell.angle_alpha   90.00
_cell.angle_beta   90.00
_cell.angle_gamma   90.00
#
_symmetry.space_group_name_H-M   'P 1'
#
loop_
_entity.id
_entity.type
_entity.pdbx_description
1 polymer ?
#
loop_
_entity_poly.entity_id
_entity_poly.type
_entity_poly.pdbx_seq_one_letter_code
_entity_poly.pdbx_strand_id
1 'polypeptide(L)'
;MKPGVSCFKMFPVARAILTGLLLFSAALPAAAQRLQLGRPQPPALAEASQLREIARTLRDQIDQLRQADSSNAPRTLAAIELRELAIALLNLEGFPQATLLGLALGHQIESLDRLVLAADGPASEAALILIARDARSLAANPPHDLDDLRRALRRAFAELLVVAPPPAPMIGWYTDTDRIPPDTFVAIVDRLLQSSLLSPLAQETLQALLAHLDEADRWPAFSPNADHTRTLLYEAAHAVLADDPWIDPQVRTRLATDLSWAVTHFGDAAFRLEAQQRLVAMSRIRRIMALARALERSPAGTNALTEFFRTVTDIEHAARTPLLNDAHRLLALVHERQSLPPESRYVRQLRPAWRWYTQRLRAAESGLVAVLPRALGRESALTDPAVVSAIGAHRRALDDLHDLTALNRLLIGDAQGADPAPIEPMRRLAETTLTISRDLTNSRSEADAHESLRALARQAAQFGVLPGERALRTASSGSDDPWSRLTGERQTQLLAAIDNARADWAALWIDRARPARGVEPPRDIQMLLQLCSALDDAAVIENMLGRPLAGWNAGSALNAWPGWSLSRQALTALAEGMEDQLAETTRLVLAGDAARATERLRLFTLDHSLLRLIASLERRARACGYLPPETPAAVAAMIASGPAPVDAWLGDVLDELALICRWTEELAPTRRRRDGATIRQIREYLRTLAEDVAQSPSLAP
;
A
#
# COMPACT_ATOMS: atom_id res chain seq x y z
N MET A 1 61.99 -27.07 -50.91
CA MET A 1 62.37 -25.65 -50.75
C MET A 1 61.18 -24.89 -50.17
N LYS A 2 61.37 -24.15 -49.06
CA LYS A 2 60.53 -23.00 -48.65
C LYS A 2 60.57 -21.91 -49.77
N PRO A 3 59.70 -20.87 -49.83
CA PRO A 3 58.89 -20.21 -48.77
C PRO A 3 57.40 -20.05 -49.18
N GLY A 4 56.45 -19.44 -48.49
CA GLY A 4 56.34 -18.58 -47.30
C GLY A 4 55.00 -17.82 -47.39
N VAL A 5 54.46 -17.37 -46.25
CA VAL A 5 53.81 -16.06 -45.99
C VAL A 5 52.96 -16.21 -44.72
N SER A 6 53.36 -15.40 -43.74
CA SER A 6 52.72 -15.18 -42.45
C SER A 6 51.85 -13.93 -42.57
N CYS A 7 50.65 -13.93 -41.97
CA CYS A 7 49.94 -12.68 -41.70
C CYS A 7 48.87 -12.81 -40.60
N PHE A 8 48.88 -11.80 -39.73
CA PHE A 8 47.87 -11.34 -38.76
C PHE A 8 47.62 -12.12 -37.46
N LYS A 9 48.42 -11.75 -36.45
CA LYS A 9 47.99 -11.69 -35.04
C LYS A 9 47.69 -10.22 -34.67
N MET A 10 46.42 -9.85 -34.61
CA MET A 10 45.92 -8.66 -33.90
C MET A 10 44.52 -8.97 -33.35
N PHE A 11 44.42 -9.58 -32.17
CA PHE A 11 43.14 -9.76 -31.46
C PHE A 11 43.15 -9.62 -29.92
N PRO A 12 44.23 -9.27 -29.19
CA PRO A 12 44.13 -9.14 -27.73
C PRO A 12 43.47 -7.83 -27.29
N VAL A 13 43.61 -6.75 -28.05
CA VAL A 13 43.12 -5.41 -27.65
C VAL A 13 41.60 -5.28 -27.79
N ALA A 14 41.02 -5.78 -28.88
CA ALA A 14 39.55 -5.75 -29.07
C ALA A 14 38.82 -6.62 -28.03
N ARG A 15 39.42 -7.75 -27.62
CA ARG A 15 38.85 -8.63 -26.59
C ARG A 15 38.95 -8.01 -25.19
N ALA A 16 40.03 -7.28 -24.90
CA ALA A 16 40.17 -6.53 -23.66
C ALA A 16 39.18 -5.36 -23.57
N ILE A 17 38.94 -4.65 -24.68
CA ILE A 17 37.96 -3.54 -24.73
C ILE A 17 36.52 -4.08 -24.58
N LEU A 18 36.18 -5.19 -25.24
CA LEU A 18 34.83 -5.78 -25.12
C LEU A 18 34.57 -6.36 -23.71
N THR A 19 35.59 -6.97 -23.09
CA THR A 19 35.50 -7.49 -21.72
C THR A 19 35.47 -6.34 -20.71
N GLY A 20 36.21 -5.26 -20.97
CA GLY A 20 36.16 -4.03 -20.18
C GLY A 20 34.79 -3.35 -20.24
N LEU A 21 34.18 -3.25 -21.43
CA LEU A 21 32.82 -2.72 -21.60
C LEU A 21 31.75 -3.57 -20.92
N LEU A 22 31.86 -4.90 -20.99
CA LEU A 22 30.94 -5.83 -20.31
C LEU A 22 31.07 -5.79 -18.78
N LEU A 23 32.29 -5.61 -18.26
CA LEU A 23 32.53 -5.44 -16.82
C LEU A 23 32.12 -4.06 -16.32
N PHE A 24 32.29 -3.00 -17.14
CA PHE A 24 31.81 -1.65 -16.79
C PHE A 24 30.28 -1.57 -16.73
N SER A 25 29.57 -2.32 -17.59
CA SER A 25 28.11 -2.46 -17.50
C SER A 25 27.64 -3.32 -16.32
N ALA A 26 28.50 -4.17 -15.75
CA ALA A 26 28.16 -5.02 -14.60
C ALA A 26 28.54 -4.40 -13.24
N ALA A 27 29.41 -3.38 -13.22
CA ALA A 27 29.91 -2.72 -12.01
C ALA A 27 29.25 -1.35 -11.72
N LEU A 28 28.37 -0.87 -12.59
CA LEU A 28 27.43 0.18 -12.20
C LEU A 28 26.38 -0.47 -11.29
N PRO A 29 26.17 0.02 -10.05
CA PRO A 29 25.06 -0.46 -9.25
C PRO A 29 23.81 -0.33 -10.12
N ALA A 30 23.09 -1.44 -10.29
CA ALA A 30 21.85 -1.52 -11.03
C ALA A 30 20.77 -0.70 -10.31
N ALA A 31 20.88 0.63 -10.32
CA ALA A 31 19.73 1.45 -10.60
C ALA A 31 19.33 1.05 -12.03
N ALA A 32 18.55 -0.03 -12.13
CA ALA A 32 17.88 -0.40 -13.35
C ALA A 32 17.00 0.79 -13.71
N GLN A 33 17.56 1.73 -14.45
CA GLN A 33 16.81 2.64 -15.28
C GLN A 33 16.05 1.69 -16.18
N ARG A 34 14.81 1.35 -15.79
CA ARG A 34 13.90 0.61 -16.65
C ARG A 34 13.90 1.44 -17.92
N LEU A 35 14.55 0.93 -18.97
CA LEU A 35 14.44 1.48 -20.30
C LEU A 35 12.95 1.37 -20.64
N GLN A 36 12.20 2.42 -20.31
CA GLN A 36 10.76 2.52 -20.45
C GLN A 36 10.44 2.76 -21.92
N LEU A 37 10.85 1.79 -22.76
CA LEU A 37 10.54 1.70 -24.17
C LEU A 37 9.04 1.41 -24.27
N GLY A 38 8.23 2.46 -24.29
CA GLY A 38 6.77 2.34 -24.43
C GLY A 38 5.95 3.26 -23.52
N ARG A 39 6.54 3.99 -22.56
CA ARG A 39 5.76 5.00 -21.83
C ARG A 39 5.38 6.13 -22.79
N PRO A 40 4.09 6.50 -22.89
CA PRO A 40 3.69 7.68 -23.64
C PRO A 40 4.47 8.89 -23.09
N GLN A 41 4.96 9.73 -24.00
CA GLN A 41 5.57 10.98 -23.56
C GLN A 41 4.50 11.79 -22.81
N PRO A 42 4.86 12.46 -21.70
CA PRO A 42 3.94 13.37 -21.04
C PRO A 42 3.40 14.35 -22.10
N PRO A 43 2.09 14.65 -22.10
CA PRO A 43 1.53 15.58 -23.06
C PRO A 43 2.37 16.85 -23.10
N ALA A 44 2.71 17.32 -24.30
CA ALA A 44 3.40 18.59 -24.46
C ALA A 44 2.42 19.72 -24.11
N LEU A 45 2.17 19.93 -22.82
CA LEU A 45 1.47 21.12 -22.39
C LEU A 45 2.39 22.29 -22.74
N ALA A 46 1.86 23.20 -23.53
CA ALA A 46 2.43 24.52 -23.76
C ALA A 46 2.33 25.35 -22.46
N GLU A 47 2.87 24.81 -21.37
CA GLU A 47 2.86 25.28 -19.99
C GLU A 47 1.70 24.73 -19.12
N ALA A 48 2.05 24.17 -17.94
CA ALA A 48 1.12 23.62 -16.95
C ALA A 48 0.16 24.71 -16.44
N SER A 49 -1.06 24.73 -16.97
CA SER A 49 -2.00 25.82 -16.84
C SER A 49 -2.63 25.89 -15.45
N GLN A 50 -2.90 24.75 -14.83
CA GLN A 50 -3.52 24.68 -13.50
C GLN A 50 -2.52 24.99 -12.40
N LEU A 51 -1.30 24.45 -12.47
CA LEU A 51 -0.27 24.75 -11.46
C LEU A 51 0.02 26.26 -11.40
N ARG A 52 0.06 26.91 -12.57
CA ARG A 52 0.19 28.36 -12.68
C ARG A 52 -1.04 29.11 -12.19
N GLU A 53 -2.23 28.57 -12.43
CA GLU A 53 -3.47 29.14 -11.90
C GLU A 53 -3.50 29.13 -10.37
N ILE A 54 -3.10 28.00 -9.77
CA ILE A 54 -2.97 27.86 -8.31
C ILE A 54 -1.91 28.84 -7.80
N ALA A 55 -0.72 28.86 -8.42
CA ALA A 55 0.34 29.81 -8.04
C ALA A 55 -0.11 31.27 -8.18
N ARG A 56 -0.87 31.62 -9.23
CA ARG A 56 -1.44 32.95 -9.44
C ARG A 56 -2.46 33.29 -8.36
N THR A 57 -3.37 32.39 -8.06
CA THR A 57 -4.36 32.55 -6.97
C THR A 57 -3.67 32.78 -5.63
N LEU A 58 -2.60 32.04 -5.34
CA LEU A 58 -1.81 32.21 -4.11
C LEU A 58 -1.11 33.59 -4.08
N ARG A 59 -0.59 34.09 -5.21
CA ARG A 59 -0.03 35.44 -5.31
C ARG A 59 -1.08 36.52 -5.08
N ASP A 60 -2.26 36.37 -5.68
CA ASP A 60 -3.36 37.31 -5.50
C ASP A 60 -3.78 37.37 -4.01
N GLN A 61 -3.79 36.22 -3.31
CA GLN A 61 -4.03 36.15 -1.87
C GLN A 61 -2.91 36.82 -1.05
N ILE A 62 -1.64 36.65 -1.44
CA ILE A 62 -0.50 37.34 -0.80
C ILE A 62 -0.68 38.86 -0.90
N ASP A 63 -1.05 39.37 -2.08
CA ASP A 63 -1.25 40.80 -2.29
C ASP A 63 -2.43 41.34 -1.47
N GLN A 64 -3.52 40.56 -1.35
CA GLN A 64 -4.65 40.89 -0.47
C GLN A 64 -4.24 40.96 1.00
N LEU A 65 -3.44 40.00 1.49
CA LEU A 65 -2.93 40.00 2.86
C LEU A 65 -2.02 41.21 3.13
N ARG A 66 -1.13 41.55 2.20
CA ARG A 66 -0.25 42.73 2.30
C ARG A 66 -1.04 44.05 2.33
N GLN A 67 -2.13 44.14 1.57
CA GLN A 67 -3.00 45.30 1.56
C GLN A 67 -3.83 45.42 2.85
N ALA A 68 -4.31 44.30 3.38
CA ALA A 68 -5.12 44.26 4.60
C ALA A 68 -4.31 44.58 5.85
N ASP A 69 -3.01 44.23 5.88
CA ASP A 69 -2.14 44.46 7.02
C ASP A 69 -0.76 44.98 6.58
N SER A 70 -0.62 46.31 6.53
CA SER A 70 0.64 46.98 6.25
C SER A 70 1.64 46.93 7.41
N SER A 71 1.23 46.47 8.59
CA SER A 71 2.08 46.44 9.79
C SER A 71 3.03 45.23 9.83
N ASN A 72 2.90 44.30 8.86
CA ASN A 72 3.58 43.02 8.84
C ASN A 72 3.40 42.25 10.17
N ALA A 73 2.17 42.20 10.69
CA ALA A 73 1.92 41.46 11.91
C ALA A 73 2.38 40.00 11.71
N PRO A 74 2.98 39.34 12.72
CA PRO A 74 3.55 38.00 12.57
C PRO A 74 2.60 36.96 11.99
N ARG A 75 1.29 37.08 12.26
CA ARG A 75 0.24 36.24 11.68
C ARG A 75 0.16 36.37 10.17
N THR A 76 0.00 37.61 9.68
CA THR A 76 -0.06 37.93 8.25
C THR A 76 1.24 37.50 7.57
N LEU A 77 2.38 37.74 8.21
CA LEU A 77 3.68 37.36 7.68
C LEU A 77 3.80 35.83 7.51
N ALA A 78 3.47 35.04 8.53
CA ALA A 78 3.50 33.58 8.43
C ALA A 78 2.55 33.05 7.34
N ALA A 79 1.34 33.63 7.21
CA ALA A 79 0.38 33.26 6.17
C ALA A 79 0.89 33.58 4.75
N ILE A 80 1.62 34.68 4.58
CA ILE A 80 2.28 35.03 3.30
C ILE A 80 3.38 34.03 2.98
N GLU A 81 4.28 33.75 3.93
CA GLU A 81 5.46 32.89 3.68
C GLU A 81 5.07 31.43 3.40
N LEU A 82 3.97 30.92 3.98
CA LEU A 82 3.44 29.60 3.64
C LEU A 82 2.92 29.53 2.19
N ARG A 83 2.36 30.61 1.66
CA ARG A 83 1.93 30.70 0.26
C ARG A 83 3.13 30.80 -0.69
N GLU A 84 4.13 31.60 -0.34
CA GLU A 84 5.39 31.69 -1.09
C GLU A 84 6.08 30.32 -1.16
N LEU A 85 6.10 29.58 -0.04
CA LEU A 85 6.59 28.20 0.00
C LEU A 85 5.81 27.28 -0.94
N ALA A 86 4.47 27.32 -0.92
CA ALA A 86 3.65 26.53 -1.84
C ALA A 86 3.96 26.86 -3.31
N ILE A 87 4.08 28.15 -3.64
CA ILE A 87 4.45 28.62 -4.99
C ILE A 87 5.84 28.11 -5.39
N ALA A 88 6.83 28.20 -4.51
CA ALA A 88 8.19 27.74 -4.78
C ALA A 88 8.22 26.24 -5.11
N LEU A 89 7.49 25.42 -4.34
CA LEU A 89 7.40 23.98 -4.56
C LEU A 89 6.63 23.61 -5.83
N LEU A 90 5.57 24.37 -6.17
CA LEU A 90 4.85 24.20 -7.45
C LEU A 90 5.71 24.51 -8.67
N ASN A 91 6.68 25.41 -8.54
CA ASN A 91 7.57 25.83 -9.63
C ASN A 91 8.87 25.00 -9.72
N LEU A 92 9.07 24.03 -8.83
CA LEU A 92 10.29 23.23 -8.81
C LEU A 92 10.28 22.19 -9.93
N GLU A 93 10.90 22.52 -11.06
CA GLU A 93 10.94 21.67 -12.24
C GLU A 93 11.75 20.39 -12.00
N GLY A 94 11.31 19.29 -12.64
CA GLY A 94 12.01 18.00 -12.57
C GLY A 94 11.86 17.25 -11.25
N PHE A 95 11.08 17.76 -10.29
CA PHE A 95 10.88 17.10 -8.99
C PHE A 95 9.39 16.90 -8.65
N PRO A 96 8.74 15.84 -9.18
CA PRO A 96 7.29 15.61 -9.05
C PRO A 96 6.78 15.64 -7.61
N GLN A 97 7.55 15.10 -6.67
CA GLN A 97 7.21 15.05 -5.25
C GLN A 97 7.11 16.45 -4.63
N ALA A 98 7.99 17.37 -5.03
CA ALA A 98 7.90 18.76 -4.59
C ALA A 98 6.66 19.44 -5.16
N THR A 99 6.34 19.21 -6.44
CA THR A 99 5.08 19.72 -7.03
C THR A 99 3.86 19.20 -6.28
N LEU A 100 3.84 17.91 -5.93
CA LEU A 100 2.77 17.30 -5.14
C LEU A 100 2.64 17.95 -3.74
N LEU A 101 3.76 18.22 -3.07
CA LEU A 101 3.77 18.95 -1.80
C LEU A 101 3.27 20.38 -1.95
N GLY A 102 3.64 21.06 -3.04
CA GLY A 102 3.13 22.39 -3.39
C GLY A 102 1.62 22.38 -3.63
N LEU A 103 1.09 21.36 -4.30
CA LEU A 103 -0.36 21.14 -4.47
C LEU A 103 -1.05 20.90 -3.13
N ALA A 104 -0.49 20.01 -2.30
CA ALA A 104 -1.03 19.71 -0.98
C ALA A 104 -1.09 20.97 -0.10
N LEU A 105 -0.02 21.76 -0.06
CA LEU A 105 0.02 23.05 0.63
C LEU A 105 -1.03 24.03 0.08
N GLY A 106 -1.09 24.19 -1.24
CA GLY A 106 -2.04 25.10 -1.89
C GLY A 106 -3.50 24.73 -1.61
N HIS A 107 -3.84 23.44 -1.68
CA HIS A 107 -5.20 22.94 -1.41
C HIS A 107 -5.59 23.06 0.07
N GLN A 108 -4.62 23.16 0.97
CA GLN A 108 -4.83 23.20 2.41
C GLN A 108 -4.56 24.58 3.03
N ILE A 109 -4.35 25.61 2.21
CA ILE A 109 -3.96 26.94 2.70
C ILE A 109 -5.02 27.54 3.63
N GLU A 110 -6.31 27.31 3.37
CA GLU A 110 -7.40 27.77 4.24
C GLU A 110 -7.37 27.08 5.61
N SER A 111 -7.00 25.80 5.67
CA SER A 111 -6.81 25.06 6.92
C SER A 111 -5.65 25.64 7.72
N LEU A 112 -4.54 25.96 7.05
CA LEU A 112 -3.36 26.57 7.67
C LEU A 112 -3.65 27.99 8.15
N ASP A 113 -4.41 28.78 7.39
CA ASP A 113 -4.84 30.12 7.79
C ASP A 113 -5.66 30.09 9.09
N ARG A 114 -6.50 29.07 9.30
CA ARG A 114 -7.24 28.94 10.58
C ARG A 114 -6.32 28.73 11.78
N LEU A 115 -5.11 28.18 11.59
CA LEU A 115 -4.12 28.05 12.65
C LEU A 115 -3.34 29.36 12.88
N VAL A 116 -3.01 30.04 11.78
CA VAL A 116 -2.04 31.15 11.77
C VAL A 116 -2.72 32.52 11.94
N LEU A 117 -3.88 32.74 11.32
CA LEU A 117 -4.59 34.02 11.29
C LEU A 117 -5.67 34.16 12.38
N ALA A 118 -6.11 33.07 13.01
CA ALA A 118 -7.15 33.14 14.03
C ALA A 118 -6.74 34.06 15.20
N ALA A 119 -7.65 34.96 15.59
CA ALA A 119 -7.41 35.92 16.68
C ALA A 119 -7.04 35.22 17.99
N ASP A 120 -7.78 34.15 18.29
CA ASP A 120 -7.57 33.23 19.41
C ASP A 120 -6.84 31.95 18.96
N GLY A 121 -6.06 32.04 17.87
CA GLY A 121 -5.29 30.93 17.33
C GLY A 121 -4.28 30.41 18.34
N PRO A 122 -3.95 29.11 18.29
CA PRO A 122 -3.15 28.47 19.32
C PRO A 122 -1.65 28.79 19.21
N ALA A 123 -1.20 29.39 18.10
CA ALA A 123 0.19 29.77 17.86
C ALA A 123 0.57 31.11 18.52
N SER A 124 1.68 31.12 19.26
CA SER A 124 2.26 32.33 19.85
C SER A 124 2.88 33.25 18.79
N GLU A 125 3.07 34.53 19.11
CA GLU A 125 3.74 35.48 18.21
C GLU A 125 5.16 35.03 17.82
N ALA A 126 5.92 34.49 18.77
CA ALA A 126 7.26 33.95 18.53
C ALA A 126 7.23 32.74 17.59
N ALA A 127 6.27 31.83 17.78
CA ALA A 127 6.05 30.68 16.89
C ALA A 127 5.77 31.14 15.45
N LEU A 128 4.92 32.15 15.27
CA LEU A 128 4.58 32.71 13.96
C LEU A 128 5.80 33.32 13.24
N ILE A 129 6.66 34.03 13.97
CA ILE A 129 7.91 34.56 13.42
C ILE A 129 8.84 33.42 12.95
N LEU A 130 8.94 32.34 13.73
CA LEU A 130 9.76 31.19 13.37
C LEU A 130 9.22 30.47 12.13
N ILE A 131 7.90 30.26 12.06
CA ILE A 131 7.21 29.67 10.89
C ILE A 131 7.51 30.51 9.64
N ALA A 132 7.31 31.83 9.72
CA ALA A 132 7.59 32.74 8.61
C ALA A 132 9.04 32.66 8.14
N ARG A 133 10.00 32.70 9.08
CA ARG A 133 11.43 32.63 8.77
C ARG A 133 11.81 31.32 8.08
N ASP A 134 11.37 30.19 8.63
CA ASP A 134 11.76 28.87 8.15
C ASP A 134 11.05 28.54 6.83
N ALA A 135 9.79 28.95 6.65
CA ALA A 135 9.08 28.86 5.37
C ALA A 135 9.75 29.71 4.27
N ARG A 136 10.13 30.97 4.58
CA ARG A 136 10.88 31.83 3.66
C ARG A 136 12.20 31.20 3.25
N SER A 137 12.97 30.70 4.22
CA SER A 137 14.27 30.06 3.97
C SER A 137 14.12 28.87 3.03
N LEU A 138 13.08 28.06 3.23
CA LEU A 138 12.80 26.90 2.38
C LEU A 138 12.31 27.31 0.99
N ALA A 139 11.44 28.32 0.88
CA ALA A 139 10.95 28.84 -0.39
C ALA A 139 12.09 29.42 -1.25
N ALA A 140 13.07 30.07 -0.63
CA ALA A 140 14.23 30.64 -1.32
C ALA A 140 15.20 29.58 -1.86
N ASN A 141 15.36 28.46 -1.15
CA ASN A 141 16.31 27.39 -1.51
C ASN A 141 15.70 26.01 -1.24
N PRO A 142 14.71 25.57 -2.05
CA PRO A 142 14.12 24.25 -1.88
C PRO A 142 15.14 23.15 -2.18
N PRO A 143 15.33 22.16 -1.27
CA PRO A 143 16.21 21.04 -1.55
C PRO A 143 15.76 20.23 -2.77
N HIS A 144 16.72 19.76 -3.56
CA HIS A 144 16.50 18.83 -4.68
C HIS A 144 16.57 17.35 -4.26
N ASP A 145 16.80 17.10 -2.97
CA ASP A 145 16.71 15.79 -2.35
C ASP A 145 15.44 15.71 -1.49
N LEU A 146 14.75 14.56 -1.56
CA LEU A 146 13.46 14.39 -0.91
C LEU A 146 13.56 14.36 0.62
N ASP A 147 14.62 13.78 1.17
CA ASP A 147 14.80 13.66 2.61
C ASP A 147 15.20 15.00 3.23
N ASP A 148 15.99 15.80 2.53
CA ASP A 148 16.30 17.16 2.93
C ASP A 148 15.07 18.08 2.82
N LEU A 149 14.27 17.94 1.77
CA LEU A 149 13.00 18.67 1.63
C LEU A 149 12.03 18.34 2.77
N ARG A 150 11.86 17.05 3.10
CA ARG A 150 11.06 16.60 4.25
C ARG A 150 11.55 17.21 5.55
N ARG A 151 12.86 17.19 5.80
CA ARG A 151 13.44 17.74 7.03
C ARG A 151 13.18 19.24 7.13
N ALA A 152 13.32 19.96 6.03
CA ALA A 152 13.07 21.39 5.99
C ALA A 152 11.58 21.72 6.19
N LEU A 153 10.66 20.93 5.62
CA LEU A 153 9.22 21.07 5.86
C LEU A 153 8.86 20.82 7.33
N ARG A 154 9.34 19.72 7.94
CA ARG A 154 9.11 19.44 9.36
C ARG A 154 9.54 20.59 10.24
N ARG A 155 10.70 21.18 9.94
CA ARG A 155 11.22 22.35 10.64
C ARG A 155 10.32 23.58 10.46
N ALA A 156 9.92 23.89 9.22
CA ALA A 156 9.06 25.03 8.93
C ALA A 156 7.68 24.94 9.62
N PHE A 157 7.18 23.72 9.83
CA PHE A 157 5.90 23.47 10.50
C PHE A 157 6.01 23.11 11.99
N ALA A 158 7.22 22.99 12.55
CA ALA A 158 7.41 22.43 13.89
C ALA A 158 6.58 23.16 14.97
N GLU A 159 6.58 24.49 14.93
CA GLU A 159 5.86 25.32 15.89
C GLU A 159 4.34 25.20 15.76
N LEU A 160 3.81 24.98 14.55
CA LEU A 160 2.37 24.72 14.35
C LEU A 160 1.94 23.39 14.97
N LEU A 161 2.88 22.44 15.07
CA LEU A 161 2.59 21.11 15.58
C LEU A 161 2.70 21.01 17.10
N VAL A 162 3.46 21.90 17.76
CA VAL A 162 3.49 21.98 19.23
C VAL A 162 2.14 22.40 19.80
N VAL A 163 1.43 23.28 19.10
CA VAL A 163 0.13 23.82 19.51
C VAL A 163 -1.06 22.99 19.02
N ALA A 164 -0.78 21.99 18.19
CA ALA A 164 -1.73 20.99 17.73
C ALA A 164 -1.88 19.86 18.76
N PRO A 165 -3.08 19.26 18.94
CA PRO A 165 -3.12 17.93 19.54
C PRO A 165 -2.20 17.00 18.73
N PRO A 166 -1.48 16.07 19.38
CA PRO A 166 -0.62 15.14 18.66
C PRO A 166 -1.46 14.49 17.56
N PRO A 167 -0.99 14.48 16.30
CA PRO A 167 -1.74 13.85 15.23
C PRO A 167 -2.11 12.45 15.71
N ALA A 168 -3.35 12.01 15.43
CA ALA A 168 -3.69 10.60 15.56
C ALA A 168 -2.52 9.83 14.95
N PRO A 169 -1.93 8.87 15.68
CA PRO A 169 -0.65 8.29 15.32
C PRO A 169 -0.72 7.95 13.84
N MET A 170 0.20 8.51 13.05
CA MET A 170 0.24 8.29 11.62
C MET A 170 0.74 6.86 11.37
N ILE A 171 -0.04 5.89 11.85
CA ILE A 171 0.24 4.46 11.95
C ILE A 171 0.61 3.89 10.58
N GLY A 172 0.21 4.53 9.48
CA GLY A 172 0.36 3.95 8.15
C GLY A 172 1.68 4.21 7.40
N TRP A 173 2.56 5.11 7.84
CA TRP A 173 3.78 5.39 7.07
C TRP A 173 4.74 4.21 7.07
N TYR A 174 4.84 3.55 8.22
CA TYR A 174 5.69 2.40 8.42
C TYR A 174 4.77 1.22 8.65
N THR A 175 4.91 0.19 7.83
CA THR A 175 4.08 -1.03 7.84
C THR A 175 3.76 -1.49 9.26
N ASP A 176 2.49 -1.45 9.66
CA ASP A 176 1.87 -2.27 10.72
C ASP A 176 2.76 -2.52 11.97
N THR A 177 3.48 -1.49 12.44
CA THR A 177 4.27 -1.61 13.66
C THR A 177 3.39 -1.21 14.81
N ASP A 178 2.95 -2.19 15.59
CA ASP A 178 2.42 -1.98 16.93
C ASP A 178 3.33 -0.99 17.66
N ARG A 179 2.75 0.12 18.13
CA ARG A 179 3.50 1.13 18.87
C ARG A 179 4.10 0.45 20.10
N ILE A 180 5.41 0.31 20.15
CA ILE A 180 6.09 -0.37 21.25
C ILE A 180 5.90 0.48 22.51
N PRO A 181 5.38 -0.09 23.61
CA PRO A 181 5.26 0.63 24.86
C PRO A 181 6.62 1.18 25.29
N PRO A 182 6.73 2.47 25.71
CA PRO A 182 8.00 3.08 26.09
C PRO A 182 8.81 2.24 27.10
N ASP A 183 8.14 1.68 28.11
CA ASP A 183 8.77 0.82 29.12
C ASP A 183 9.39 -0.46 28.52
N THR A 184 8.74 -1.02 27.49
CA THR A 184 9.23 -2.21 26.78
C THR A 184 10.46 -1.88 25.94
N PHE A 185 10.49 -0.69 25.33
CA PHE A 185 11.64 -0.18 24.62
C PHE A 185 12.83 0.08 25.56
N VAL A 186 12.61 0.79 26.66
CA VAL A 186 13.66 1.08 27.64
C VAL A 186 14.27 -0.21 28.19
N ALA A 187 13.44 -1.18 28.57
CA ALA A 187 13.91 -2.45 29.11
C ALA A 187 14.82 -3.24 28.15
N ILE A 188 14.51 -3.26 26.84
CA ILE A 188 15.36 -3.98 25.87
C ILE A 188 16.67 -3.23 25.61
N VAL A 189 16.62 -1.90 25.57
CA VAL A 189 17.80 -1.07 25.32
C VAL A 189 18.74 -1.08 26.51
N ASP A 190 18.22 -1.03 27.74
CA ASP A 190 19.02 -1.18 28.95
C ASP A 190 19.73 -2.53 28.99
N ARG A 191 19.02 -3.61 28.62
CA ARG A 191 19.64 -4.94 28.50
C ARG A 191 20.73 -4.97 27.43
N LEU A 192 20.55 -4.24 26.32
CA LEU A 192 21.56 -4.14 25.27
C LEU A 192 22.79 -3.35 25.75
N LEU A 193 22.59 -2.24 26.47
CA LEU A 193 23.67 -1.42 27.04
C LEU A 193 24.45 -2.15 28.13
N GLN A 194 23.79 -3.00 28.92
CA GLN A 194 24.43 -3.86 29.91
C GLN A 194 25.16 -5.05 29.29
N SER A 195 24.89 -5.36 28.02
CA SER A 195 25.57 -6.44 27.30
C SER A 195 26.96 -6.00 26.84
N SER A 196 27.91 -6.93 26.78
CA SER A 196 29.22 -6.73 26.17
C SER A 196 29.21 -6.85 24.64
N LEU A 197 28.02 -6.85 24.02
CA LEU A 197 27.85 -7.07 22.57
C LEU A 197 28.12 -5.81 21.76
N LEU A 198 27.88 -4.62 22.34
CA LEU A 198 28.15 -3.35 21.68
C LEU A 198 29.57 -2.86 21.98
N SER A 199 30.18 -2.17 21.01
CA SER A 199 31.43 -1.44 21.27
C SER A 199 31.19 -0.27 22.25
N PRO A 200 32.21 0.16 23.03
CA PRO A 200 32.05 1.28 23.96
C PRO A 200 31.56 2.58 23.29
N LEU A 201 32.07 2.88 22.09
CA LEU A 201 31.64 4.04 21.31
C LEU A 201 30.17 3.92 20.88
N ALA A 202 29.73 2.72 20.49
CA ALA A 202 28.33 2.49 20.13
C ALA A 202 27.40 2.60 21.35
N GLN A 203 27.83 2.19 22.54
CA GLN A 203 27.06 2.37 23.77
C GLN A 203 26.89 3.85 24.11
N GLU A 204 27.98 4.63 24.06
CA GLU A 204 27.94 6.09 24.28
C GLU A 204 27.04 6.78 23.24
N THR A 205 27.18 6.42 21.96
CA THR A 205 26.37 6.99 20.88
C THR A 205 24.90 6.57 21.01
N LEU A 206 24.61 5.34 21.44
CA LEU A 206 23.24 4.89 21.70
C LEU A 206 22.61 5.72 22.81
N GLN A 207 23.30 5.94 23.92
CA GLN A 207 22.81 6.77 25.02
C GLN A 207 22.53 8.21 24.56
N ALA A 208 23.44 8.79 23.77
CA ALA A 208 23.22 10.11 23.18
C ALA A 208 22.00 10.11 22.24
N LEU A 209 21.86 9.09 21.39
CA LEU A 209 20.72 8.94 20.47
C LEU A 209 19.40 8.82 21.24
N LEU A 210 19.34 8.04 22.33
CA LEU A 210 18.15 7.94 23.17
C LEU A 210 17.73 9.30 23.74
N ALA A 211 18.69 10.08 24.24
CA ALA A 211 18.41 11.45 24.72
C ALA A 211 17.86 12.35 23.59
N HIS A 212 18.35 12.18 22.35
CA HIS A 212 17.81 12.91 21.19
C HIS A 212 16.42 12.44 20.78
N LEU A 213 16.12 11.14 20.89
CA LEU A 213 14.78 10.59 20.62
C LEU A 213 13.77 11.08 21.68
N ASP A 214 14.17 11.13 22.94
CA ASP A 214 13.33 11.65 24.04
C ASP A 214 13.09 13.16 23.91
N GLU A 215 14.09 13.91 23.43
CA GLU A 215 13.89 15.31 23.07
C GLU A 215 12.96 15.43 21.85
N ALA A 216 13.15 14.61 20.81
CA ALA A 216 12.33 14.63 19.60
C ALA A 216 10.85 14.32 19.88
N ASP A 217 10.52 13.51 20.89
CA ASP A 217 9.14 13.27 21.32
C ASP A 217 8.44 14.49 21.88
N ARG A 218 9.19 15.43 22.45
CA ARG A 218 8.64 16.70 22.93
C ARG A 218 8.14 17.58 21.79
N TRP A 219 8.55 17.25 20.57
CA TRP A 219 8.19 17.95 19.35
C TRP A 219 7.31 17.05 18.48
N PRO A 220 5.99 17.30 18.39
CA PRO A 220 5.07 16.46 17.62
C PRO A 220 5.47 16.29 16.14
N ALA A 221 6.21 17.25 15.57
CA ALA A 221 6.78 17.18 14.22
C ALA A 221 7.82 16.08 14.01
N PHE A 222 8.54 15.70 15.07
CA PHE A 222 9.64 14.74 15.02
C PHE A 222 9.29 13.41 15.70
N SER A 223 8.29 13.39 16.58
CA SER A 223 7.82 12.20 17.29
C SER A 223 7.57 10.98 16.37
N PRO A 224 6.95 11.08 15.18
CA PRO A 224 6.78 9.91 14.30
C PRO A 224 8.11 9.29 13.83
N ASN A 225 9.13 10.11 13.55
CA ASN A 225 10.46 9.58 13.20
C ASN A 225 11.19 9.01 14.40
N ALA A 226 10.97 9.61 15.58
CA ALA A 226 11.52 9.12 16.83
C ALA A 226 10.93 7.74 17.14
N ASP A 227 9.60 7.59 17.06
CA ASP A 227 8.88 6.32 17.20
C ASP A 227 9.34 5.29 16.17
N HIS A 228 9.51 5.68 14.89
CA HIS A 228 10.05 4.79 13.87
C HIS A 228 11.48 4.33 14.18
N THR A 229 12.36 5.26 14.57
CA THR A 229 13.75 4.97 14.90
C THR A 229 13.84 4.09 16.15
N ARG A 230 13.02 4.35 17.18
CA ARG A 230 12.88 3.47 18.35
C ARG A 230 12.42 2.08 17.95
N THR A 231 11.46 1.97 17.04
CA THR A 231 10.98 0.69 16.54
C THR A 231 12.07 -0.08 15.82
N LEU A 232 12.84 0.58 14.96
CA LEU A 232 13.99 -0.02 14.31
C LEU A 232 15.07 -0.47 15.31
N LEU A 233 15.41 0.37 16.28
CA LEU A 233 16.37 0.06 17.34
C LEU A 233 15.88 -1.08 18.24
N TYR A 234 14.60 -1.08 18.59
CA TYR A 234 13.94 -2.13 19.38
C TYR A 234 14.08 -3.48 18.70
N GLU A 235 13.67 -3.56 17.43
CA GLU A 235 13.70 -4.79 16.67
C GLU A 235 15.14 -5.26 16.44
N ALA A 236 16.05 -4.33 16.14
CA ALA A 236 17.47 -4.62 15.99
C ALA A 236 18.11 -5.12 17.31
N ALA A 237 17.81 -4.49 18.45
CA ALA A 237 18.25 -4.91 19.77
C ALA A 237 17.73 -6.31 20.10
N HIS A 238 16.45 -6.59 19.80
CA HIS A 238 15.87 -7.91 19.97
C HIS A 238 16.51 -8.97 19.08
N ALA A 239 16.88 -8.65 17.84
CA ALA A 239 17.63 -9.59 16.98
C ALA A 239 18.99 -9.95 17.59
N VAL A 240 19.70 -8.97 18.15
CA VAL A 240 21.02 -9.16 18.77
C VAL A 240 20.92 -9.94 20.08
N LEU A 241 19.94 -9.60 20.92
CA LEU A 241 19.73 -10.20 22.24
C LEU A 241 18.97 -11.53 22.22
N ALA A 242 18.56 -11.98 21.03
CA ALA A 242 17.88 -13.25 20.87
C ALA A 242 18.77 -14.40 21.36
N ASP A 243 18.23 -15.19 22.29
CA ASP A 243 18.90 -16.36 22.83
C ASP A 243 18.32 -17.67 22.26
N ASP A 244 17.80 -17.60 21.04
CA ASP A 244 17.27 -18.78 20.37
C ASP A 244 18.44 -19.75 20.05
N PRO A 245 18.35 -21.03 20.46
CA PRO A 245 19.50 -21.95 20.44
C PRO A 245 19.98 -22.31 19.03
N TRP A 246 19.15 -22.04 18.01
CA TRP A 246 19.44 -22.30 16.61
C TRP A 246 20.16 -21.13 15.90
N ILE A 247 20.33 -20.00 16.58
CA ILE A 247 21.10 -18.87 16.06
C ILE A 247 22.56 -19.07 16.41
N ASP A 248 23.38 -19.24 15.38
CA ASP A 248 24.83 -19.36 15.50
C ASP A 248 25.42 -18.15 16.27
N PRO A 249 26.28 -18.36 17.27
CA PRO A 249 26.96 -17.27 17.99
C PRO A 249 27.70 -16.28 17.07
N GLN A 250 28.22 -16.72 15.92
CA GLN A 250 28.85 -15.84 14.93
C GLN A 250 27.85 -14.90 14.27
N VAL A 251 26.64 -15.38 13.97
CA VAL A 251 25.54 -14.54 13.46
C VAL A 251 25.20 -13.46 14.47
N ARG A 252 25.07 -13.80 15.75
CA ARG A 252 24.82 -12.81 16.82
C ARG A 252 25.93 -11.77 16.90
N THR A 253 27.19 -12.21 16.82
CA THR A 253 28.36 -11.32 16.83
C THR A 253 28.35 -10.35 15.64
N ARG A 254 27.99 -10.83 14.44
CA ARG A 254 27.84 -9.98 13.25
C ARG A 254 26.69 -8.99 13.37
N LEU A 255 25.52 -9.43 13.85
CA LEU A 255 24.40 -8.53 14.10
C LEU A 255 24.76 -7.45 15.13
N ALA A 256 25.48 -7.82 16.19
CA ALA A 256 25.97 -6.86 17.19
C ALA A 256 26.98 -5.86 16.59
N THR A 257 27.82 -6.31 15.66
CA THR A 257 28.75 -5.46 14.90
C THR A 257 27.99 -4.50 13.96
N ASP A 258 27.00 -5.01 13.22
CA ASP A 258 26.15 -4.21 12.34
C ASP A 258 25.36 -3.15 13.11
N LEU A 259 24.79 -3.52 14.26
CA LEU A 259 24.10 -2.57 15.15
C LEU A 259 25.06 -1.52 15.71
N SER A 260 26.23 -1.95 16.18
CA SER A 260 27.25 -1.03 16.69
C SER A 260 27.66 -0.02 15.62
N TRP A 261 27.87 -0.47 14.39
CA TRP A 261 28.20 0.40 13.28
C TRP A 261 27.05 1.36 12.96
N ALA A 262 25.82 0.83 12.84
CA ALA A 262 24.65 1.62 12.47
C ALA A 262 24.37 2.72 13.51
N VAL A 263 24.42 2.40 14.80
CA VAL A 263 24.25 3.37 15.88
C VAL A 263 25.35 4.43 15.84
N THR A 264 26.62 4.02 15.71
CA THR A 264 27.77 4.95 15.69
C THR A 264 27.67 5.96 14.56
N HIS A 265 27.17 5.55 13.39
CA HIS A 265 27.13 6.38 12.18
C HIS A 265 25.75 7.02 11.91
N PHE A 266 24.74 6.76 12.75
CA PHE A 266 23.38 7.28 12.54
C PHE A 266 23.32 8.82 12.54
N GLY A 267 24.17 9.46 13.35
CA GLY A 267 24.27 10.92 13.42
C GLY A 267 24.97 11.57 12.23
N ASP A 268 25.85 10.84 11.54
CA ASP A 268 26.66 11.37 10.44
C ASP A 268 25.84 11.44 9.15
N ALA A 269 25.72 12.65 8.57
CA ALA A 269 24.97 12.86 7.34
C ALA A 269 25.49 12.03 6.15
N ALA A 270 26.79 11.73 6.10
CA ALA A 270 27.39 10.94 5.02
C ALA A 270 26.96 9.46 5.06
N PHE A 271 26.70 8.92 6.25
CA PHE A 271 26.43 7.50 6.47
C PHE A 271 25.01 7.20 6.96
N ARG A 272 24.21 8.23 7.28
CA ARG A 272 22.87 8.08 7.86
C ARG A 272 21.98 7.14 7.08
N LEU A 273 21.95 7.27 5.75
CA LEU A 273 21.13 6.40 4.90
C LEU A 273 21.55 4.93 5.02
N GLU A 274 22.85 4.65 4.99
CA GLU A 274 23.37 3.29 5.16
C GLU A 274 23.09 2.76 6.57
N ALA A 275 23.27 3.59 7.61
CA ALA A 275 22.95 3.23 8.99
C ALA A 275 21.47 2.87 9.14
N GLN A 276 20.56 3.66 8.56
CA GLN A 276 19.13 3.37 8.56
C GLN A 276 18.81 2.08 7.80
N GLN A 277 19.40 1.87 6.61
CA GLN A 277 19.22 0.63 5.84
C GLN A 277 19.66 -0.61 6.64
N ARG A 278 20.76 -0.54 7.39
CA ARG A 278 21.20 -1.62 8.27
C ARG A 278 20.19 -1.88 9.40
N LEU A 279 19.67 -0.84 10.05
CA LEU A 279 18.63 -1.00 11.06
C LEU A 279 17.34 -1.61 10.50
N VAL A 280 16.91 -1.20 9.29
CA VAL A 280 15.77 -1.81 8.58
C VAL A 280 16.03 -3.28 8.28
N ALA A 281 17.23 -3.64 7.81
CA ALA A 281 17.61 -5.02 7.58
C ALA A 281 17.56 -5.86 8.87
N MET A 282 18.06 -5.32 9.98
CA MET A 282 18.02 -5.98 11.29
C MET A 282 16.59 -6.13 11.82
N SER A 283 15.73 -5.13 11.63
CA SER A 283 14.31 -5.22 11.95
C SER A 283 13.63 -6.35 11.18
N ARG A 284 13.92 -6.48 9.88
CA ARG A 284 13.41 -7.60 9.06
C ARG A 284 13.95 -8.95 9.54
N ILE A 285 15.23 -9.04 9.90
CA ILE A 285 15.82 -10.24 10.52
C ILE A 285 15.03 -10.64 11.77
N ARG A 286 14.71 -9.69 12.66
CA ARG A 286 13.91 -9.97 13.86
C ARG A 286 12.50 -10.46 13.54
N ARG A 287 11.83 -9.89 12.53
CA ARG A 287 10.51 -10.36 12.06
C ARG A 287 10.59 -11.77 11.50
N ILE A 288 11.61 -12.07 10.70
CA ILE A 288 11.89 -13.43 10.20
C ILE A 288 12.11 -14.38 11.37
N MET A 289 12.89 -14.00 12.38
CA MET A 289 13.09 -14.80 13.60
C MET A 289 11.77 -15.06 14.35
N ALA A 290 10.87 -14.07 14.42
CA ALA A 290 9.55 -14.23 15.03
C ALA A 290 8.72 -15.30 14.29
N LEU A 291 8.68 -15.22 12.96
CA LEU A 291 7.97 -16.18 12.11
C LEU A 291 8.62 -17.57 12.17
N ALA A 292 9.95 -17.61 12.23
CA ALA A 292 10.76 -18.81 12.32
C ALA A 292 10.51 -19.62 13.59
N ARG A 293 10.15 -18.98 14.72
CA ARG A 293 9.76 -19.68 15.95
C ARG A 293 8.58 -20.63 15.74
N ALA A 294 7.69 -20.34 14.79
CA ALA A 294 6.61 -21.27 14.44
C ALA A 294 7.12 -22.57 13.79
N LEU A 295 8.31 -22.53 13.16
CA LEU A 295 8.94 -23.66 12.46
C LEU A 295 9.85 -24.52 13.36
N GLU A 296 10.23 -24.06 14.56
CA GLU A 296 11.15 -24.75 15.49
C GLU A 296 10.73 -26.18 15.83
N ARG A 297 9.45 -26.51 15.63
CA ARG A 297 8.91 -27.87 15.83
C ARG A 297 9.46 -28.89 14.82
N SER A 298 10.19 -28.46 13.79
CA SER A 298 10.77 -29.31 12.74
C SER A 298 12.30 -29.15 12.66
N PRO A 299 13.10 -30.21 12.81
CA PRO A 299 14.56 -30.16 12.65
C PRO A 299 15.03 -29.61 11.30
N ALA A 300 14.27 -29.90 10.22
CA ALA A 300 14.57 -29.38 8.89
C ALA A 300 14.39 -27.86 8.80
N GLY A 301 13.36 -27.33 9.48
CA GLY A 301 13.12 -25.89 9.58
C GLY A 301 14.26 -25.19 10.33
N THR A 302 14.65 -25.75 11.48
CA THR A 302 15.77 -25.22 12.28
C THR A 302 17.07 -25.15 11.49
N ASN A 303 17.46 -26.23 10.80
CA ASN A 303 18.68 -26.24 9.97
C ASN A 303 18.62 -25.24 8.82
N ALA A 304 17.47 -25.09 8.16
CA ALA A 304 17.28 -24.09 7.09
C ALA A 304 17.50 -22.67 7.60
N LEU A 305 16.95 -22.37 8.78
CA LEU A 305 17.04 -21.06 9.41
C LEU A 305 18.47 -20.74 9.82
N THR A 306 19.17 -21.68 10.47
CA THR A 306 20.58 -21.51 10.84
C THR A 306 21.44 -21.16 9.62
N GLU A 307 21.27 -21.88 8.50
CA GLU A 307 22.03 -21.62 7.27
C GLU A 307 21.64 -20.29 6.60
N PHE A 308 20.35 -19.94 6.62
CA PHE A 308 19.86 -18.65 6.12
C PHE A 308 20.50 -17.49 6.85
N PHE A 309 20.48 -17.48 8.18
CA PHE A 309 21.04 -16.36 8.95
C PHE A 309 22.56 -16.27 8.82
N ARG A 310 23.25 -17.41 8.67
CA ARG A 310 24.67 -17.43 8.30
C ARG A 310 24.90 -16.71 6.97
N THR A 311 24.15 -17.09 5.94
CA THR A 311 24.23 -16.51 4.59
C THR A 311 23.89 -15.02 4.58
N VAL A 312 22.77 -14.62 5.20
CA VAL A 312 22.32 -13.22 5.24
C VAL A 312 23.33 -12.30 5.91
N THR A 313 23.96 -12.77 7.00
CA THR A 313 24.97 -11.96 7.70
C THR A 313 26.30 -11.88 6.96
N ASP A 314 26.58 -12.77 6.01
CA ASP A 314 27.77 -12.76 5.17
C ASP A 314 27.67 -11.87 3.92
N ILE A 315 26.44 -11.54 3.48
CA ILE A 315 26.21 -10.76 2.27
C ILE A 315 26.26 -9.26 2.58
N GLU A 316 26.76 -8.47 1.60
CA GLU A 316 26.74 -7.00 1.62
C GLU A 316 25.31 -6.46 1.79
N HIS A 317 25.17 -5.35 2.54
CA HIS A 317 23.88 -4.80 2.95
C HIS A 317 22.91 -4.50 1.80
N ALA A 318 23.42 -3.97 0.67
CA ALA A 318 22.61 -3.64 -0.49
C ALA A 318 21.95 -4.90 -1.11
N ALA A 319 22.70 -6.01 -1.21
CA ALA A 319 22.19 -7.28 -1.73
C ALA A 319 21.36 -8.08 -0.70
N ARG A 320 21.43 -7.71 0.59
CA ARG A 320 20.71 -8.36 1.69
C ARG A 320 19.20 -8.11 1.66
N THR A 321 18.79 -6.92 1.22
CA THR A 321 17.40 -6.43 1.33
C THR A 321 16.38 -7.27 0.53
N PRO A 322 16.61 -7.61 -0.76
CA PRO A 322 15.70 -8.48 -1.52
C PRO A 322 15.58 -9.88 -0.90
N LEU A 323 16.71 -10.47 -0.50
CA LEU A 323 16.75 -11.80 0.12
C LEU A 323 15.94 -11.84 1.43
N LEU A 324 16.04 -10.80 2.26
CA LEU A 324 15.24 -10.66 3.48
C LEU A 324 13.74 -10.55 3.19
N ASN A 325 13.36 -9.81 2.15
CA ASN A 325 11.96 -9.68 1.75
C ASN A 325 11.38 -11.01 1.27
N ASP A 326 12.15 -11.74 0.48
CA ASP A 326 11.76 -13.04 -0.04
C ASP A 326 11.62 -14.08 1.09
N ALA A 327 12.58 -14.10 2.01
CA ALA A 327 12.52 -14.94 3.20
C ALA A 327 11.33 -14.59 4.10
N HIS A 328 11.07 -13.30 4.34
CA HIS A 328 9.94 -12.85 5.12
C HIS A 328 8.61 -13.29 4.48
N ARG A 329 8.42 -13.06 3.17
CA ARG A 329 7.23 -13.51 2.43
C ARG A 329 7.05 -15.02 2.50
N LEU A 330 8.13 -15.78 2.36
CA LEU A 330 8.10 -17.24 2.42
C LEU A 330 7.71 -17.77 3.80
N LEU A 331 8.26 -17.19 4.87
CA LEU A 331 7.94 -17.56 6.25
C LEU A 331 6.54 -17.08 6.67
N ALA A 332 6.13 -15.90 6.23
CA ALA A 332 4.77 -15.39 6.46
C ALA A 332 3.73 -16.32 5.84
N LEU A 333 4.00 -16.83 4.63
CA LEU A 333 3.16 -17.83 3.97
C LEU A 333 3.04 -19.14 4.79
N VAL A 334 4.10 -19.59 5.46
CA VAL A 334 4.00 -20.75 6.37
C VAL A 334 3.18 -20.40 7.62
N HIS A 335 3.39 -19.20 8.15
CA HIS A 335 2.70 -18.71 9.34
C HIS A 335 1.19 -18.49 9.12
N GLU A 336 0.76 -18.17 7.90
CA GLU A 336 -0.62 -17.86 7.51
C GLU A 336 -1.63 -18.93 7.96
N ARG A 337 -1.21 -20.19 8.10
CA ARG A 337 -2.03 -21.26 8.66
C ARG A 337 -2.64 -20.91 10.03
N GLN A 338 -1.94 -20.12 10.86
CA GLN A 338 -2.41 -19.73 12.18
C GLN A 338 -3.60 -18.76 12.15
N SER A 339 -3.79 -18.05 11.02
CA SER A 339 -4.93 -17.14 10.81
C SER A 339 -6.24 -17.88 10.47
N LEU A 340 -6.15 -19.16 10.12
CA LEU A 340 -7.28 -19.93 9.67
C LEU A 340 -8.26 -20.23 10.85
N PRO A 341 -9.59 -20.08 10.66
CA PRO A 341 -10.56 -20.36 11.72
C PRO A 341 -10.49 -21.82 12.20
N PRO A 342 -10.71 -22.10 13.49
CA PRO A 342 -10.78 -23.48 13.96
C PRO A 342 -11.99 -24.22 13.37
N GLU A 343 -11.91 -25.56 13.30
CA GLU A 343 -12.96 -26.42 12.71
C GLU A 343 -14.37 -26.16 13.28
N SER A 344 -14.47 -25.78 14.56
CA SER A 344 -15.74 -25.48 15.22
C SER A 344 -16.49 -24.30 14.60
N ARG A 345 -15.81 -23.40 13.90
CA ARG A 345 -16.42 -22.26 13.19
C ARG A 345 -17.07 -22.65 11.86
N TYR A 346 -16.96 -23.91 11.44
CA TYR A 346 -17.56 -24.40 10.21
C TYR A 346 -18.89 -25.13 10.47
N VAL A 347 -19.86 -24.92 9.57
CA VAL A 347 -21.09 -25.72 9.53
C VAL A 347 -20.73 -27.20 9.41
N ARG A 348 -21.53 -28.06 10.02
CA ARG A 348 -21.27 -29.51 10.07
C ARG A 348 -21.04 -30.13 8.68
N GLN A 349 -21.68 -29.57 7.66
CA GLN A 349 -21.59 -29.97 6.27
C GLN A 349 -20.18 -29.78 5.66
N LEU A 350 -19.41 -28.79 6.11
CA LEU A 350 -18.08 -28.46 5.58
C LEU A 350 -16.92 -29.12 6.36
N ARG A 351 -17.17 -29.62 7.58
CA ARG A 351 -16.13 -30.21 8.43
C ARG A 351 -15.35 -31.37 7.76
N PRO A 352 -15.97 -32.28 6.98
CA PRO A 352 -15.21 -33.32 6.28
C PRO A 352 -14.19 -32.74 5.29
N ALA A 353 -14.59 -31.74 4.50
CA ALA A 353 -13.69 -31.06 3.56
C ALA A 353 -12.58 -30.29 4.27
N TRP A 354 -12.91 -29.59 5.35
CA TRP A 354 -11.93 -28.88 6.17
C TRP A 354 -10.80 -29.80 6.65
N ARG A 355 -11.15 -30.98 7.19
CA ARG A 355 -10.17 -31.97 7.66
C ARG A 355 -9.29 -32.47 6.52
N TRP A 356 -9.88 -32.74 5.36
CA TRP A 356 -9.17 -33.20 4.16
C TRP A 356 -8.19 -32.14 3.64
N TYR A 357 -8.63 -30.88 3.48
CA TYR A 357 -7.76 -29.78 3.06
C TYR A 357 -6.68 -29.46 4.09
N THR A 358 -6.98 -29.53 5.39
CA THR A 358 -5.99 -29.35 6.46
C THR A 358 -4.89 -30.41 6.38
N GLN A 359 -5.24 -31.67 6.07
CA GLN A 359 -4.24 -32.73 5.86
C GLN A 359 -3.34 -32.45 4.66
N ARG A 360 -3.92 -31.95 3.54
CA ARG A 360 -3.15 -31.55 2.36
C ARG A 360 -2.27 -30.34 2.61
N LEU A 361 -2.76 -29.34 3.32
CA LEU A 361 -1.97 -28.19 3.74
C LEU A 361 -0.76 -28.65 4.55
N ARG A 362 -0.93 -29.56 5.52
CA ARG A 362 0.20 -30.12 6.29
C ARG A 362 1.23 -30.84 5.41
N ALA A 363 0.78 -31.55 4.37
CA ALA A 363 1.69 -32.21 3.42
C ALA A 363 2.43 -31.18 2.54
N ALA A 364 1.73 -30.16 2.04
CA ALA A 364 2.33 -29.06 1.27
C ALA A 364 3.30 -28.23 2.12
N GLU A 365 2.94 -27.94 3.36
CA GLU A 365 3.76 -27.27 4.38
C GLU A 365 5.04 -28.07 4.64
N SER A 366 4.93 -29.40 4.80
CA SER A 366 6.11 -30.26 4.95
C SER A 366 7.03 -30.23 3.72
N GLY A 367 6.46 -30.20 2.50
CA GLY A 367 7.21 -30.04 1.26
C GLY A 367 7.89 -28.68 1.14
N LEU A 368 7.19 -27.61 1.56
CA LEU A 368 7.75 -26.25 1.61
C LEU A 368 8.90 -26.17 2.60
N VAL A 369 8.72 -26.70 3.82
CA VAL A 369 9.77 -26.77 4.85
C VAL A 369 10.99 -27.54 4.36
N ALA A 370 10.81 -28.62 3.60
CA ALA A 370 11.91 -29.39 3.04
C ALA A 370 12.75 -28.62 2.01
N VAL A 371 12.16 -27.65 1.28
CA VAL A 371 12.88 -26.82 0.31
C VAL A 371 13.38 -25.49 0.88
N LEU A 372 12.98 -25.12 2.11
CA LEU A 372 13.42 -23.87 2.76
C LEU A 372 14.96 -23.68 2.74
N PRO A 373 15.82 -24.68 3.06
CA PRO A 373 17.26 -24.45 3.03
C PRO A 373 17.76 -23.97 1.66
N ARG A 374 17.16 -24.51 0.58
CA ARG A 374 17.49 -24.14 -0.79
C ARG A 374 16.90 -22.78 -1.16
N ALA A 375 15.65 -22.52 -0.79
CA ALA A 375 14.93 -21.27 -1.07
C ALA A 375 15.59 -20.06 -0.39
N LEU A 376 16.15 -20.27 0.80
CA LEU A 376 16.75 -19.22 1.62
C LEU A 376 18.25 -19.04 1.37
N GLY A 377 18.95 -20.06 0.87
CA GLY A 377 20.41 -20.04 0.74
C GLY A 377 20.98 -19.36 -0.51
N ARG A 378 20.16 -18.90 -1.48
CA ARG A 378 20.65 -18.27 -2.72
C ARG A 378 19.69 -17.19 -3.22
N GLU A 379 20.23 -16.09 -3.75
CA GLU A 379 19.45 -14.97 -4.31
C GLU A 379 18.52 -15.40 -5.47
N SER A 380 18.94 -16.35 -6.29
CA SER A 380 18.14 -16.86 -7.42
C SER A 380 17.24 -18.05 -7.06
N ALA A 381 17.17 -18.47 -5.79
CA ALA A 381 16.46 -19.69 -5.42
C ALA A 381 14.95 -19.63 -5.64
N LEU A 382 14.34 -18.44 -5.63
CA LEU A 382 12.92 -18.27 -5.95
C LEU A 382 12.58 -18.53 -7.43
N THR A 383 13.57 -18.63 -8.30
CA THR A 383 13.37 -19.05 -9.69
C THR A 383 13.48 -20.56 -9.88
N ASP A 384 13.85 -21.29 -8.82
CA ASP A 384 14.01 -22.73 -8.86
C ASP A 384 12.65 -23.43 -9.02
N PRO A 385 12.46 -24.28 -10.05
CA PRO A 385 11.19 -24.97 -10.27
C PRO A 385 10.69 -25.75 -9.05
N ALA A 386 11.59 -26.33 -8.25
CA ALA A 386 11.20 -27.07 -7.06
C ALA A 386 10.67 -26.15 -5.95
N VAL A 387 11.32 -24.99 -5.74
CA VAL A 387 10.89 -23.98 -4.76
C VAL A 387 9.57 -23.35 -5.19
N VAL A 388 9.47 -22.93 -6.46
CA VAL A 388 8.23 -22.38 -7.04
C VAL A 388 7.08 -23.38 -6.93
N SER A 389 7.34 -24.67 -7.23
CA SER A 389 6.34 -25.73 -7.10
C SER A 389 5.88 -25.91 -5.65
N ALA A 390 6.79 -25.89 -4.67
CA ALA A 390 6.45 -26.03 -3.26
C ALA A 390 5.65 -24.81 -2.74
N ILE A 391 6.08 -23.59 -3.07
CA ILE A 391 5.36 -22.35 -2.75
C ILE A 391 3.96 -22.40 -3.38
N GLY A 392 3.87 -22.75 -4.66
CA GLY A 392 2.60 -22.85 -5.37
C GLY A 392 1.70 -23.96 -4.83
N ALA A 393 2.25 -25.08 -4.34
CA ALA A 393 1.46 -26.14 -3.70
C ALA A 393 0.89 -25.69 -2.35
N HIS A 394 1.69 -25.01 -1.52
CA HIS A 394 1.26 -24.49 -0.22
C HIS A 394 0.24 -23.36 -0.36
N ARG A 395 0.49 -22.38 -1.25
CA ARG A 395 -0.48 -21.32 -1.57
C ARG A 395 -1.82 -21.89 -2.01
N ARG A 396 -1.82 -22.80 -2.98
CA ARG A 396 -3.07 -23.44 -3.44
C ARG A 396 -3.82 -24.15 -2.31
N ALA A 397 -3.11 -24.79 -1.38
CA ALA A 397 -3.75 -25.44 -0.23
C ALA A 397 -4.32 -24.45 0.79
N LEU A 398 -3.69 -23.28 0.96
CA LEU A 398 -4.26 -22.17 1.75
C LEU A 398 -5.46 -21.55 1.05
N ASP A 399 -5.35 -21.25 -0.25
CA ASP A 399 -6.44 -20.72 -1.07
C ASP A 399 -7.67 -21.62 -0.98
N ASP A 400 -7.50 -22.94 -1.06
CA ASP A 400 -8.59 -23.90 -0.91
C ASP A 400 -9.31 -23.79 0.46
N LEU A 401 -8.58 -23.49 1.55
CA LEU A 401 -9.15 -23.30 2.89
C LEU A 401 -9.79 -21.92 3.06
N HIS A 402 -9.24 -20.89 2.43
CA HIS A 402 -9.84 -19.55 2.37
C HIS A 402 -11.14 -19.57 1.56
N ASP A 403 -11.14 -20.23 0.40
CA ASP A 403 -12.34 -20.47 -0.41
C ASP A 403 -13.40 -21.23 0.41
N LEU A 404 -12.99 -22.26 1.18
CA LEU A 404 -13.90 -22.98 2.08
C LEU A 404 -14.45 -22.08 3.20
N THR A 405 -13.65 -21.15 3.71
CA THR A 405 -14.07 -20.14 4.68
C THR A 405 -15.12 -19.22 4.08
N ALA A 406 -14.93 -18.79 2.83
CA ALA A 406 -15.88 -17.95 2.12
C ALA A 406 -17.20 -18.69 1.85
N LEU A 407 -17.14 -19.96 1.44
CA LEU A 407 -18.31 -20.83 1.33
C LEU A 407 -19.05 -20.98 2.67
N ASN A 408 -18.31 -21.16 3.77
CA ASN A 408 -18.92 -21.20 5.10
C ASN A 408 -19.67 -19.91 5.44
N ARG A 409 -19.08 -18.73 5.17
CA ARG A 409 -19.73 -17.42 5.39
C ARG A 409 -21.02 -17.30 4.57
N LEU A 410 -21.02 -17.75 3.31
CA LEU A 410 -22.21 -17.77 2.48
C LEU A 410 -23.32 -18.67 3.07
N LEU A 411 -22.95 -19.85 3.55
CA LEU A 411 -23.92 -20.79 4.11
C LEU A 411 -24.54 -20.29 5.42
N ILE A 412 -23.81 -19.54 6.26
CA ILE A 412 -24.28 -19.09 7.58
C ILE A 412 -24.85 -17.66 7.58
N GLY A 413 -24.57 -16.87 6.54
CA GLY A 413 -24.89 -15.44 6.50
C GLY A 413 -24.19 -14.68 7.62
N ASP A 414 -24.94 -13.85 8.35
CA ASP A 414 -24.41 -13.04 9.46
C ASP A 414 -24.46 -13.77 10.83
N ALA A 415 -24.88 -15.04 10.86
CA ALA A 415 -25.00 -15.79 12.12
C ALA A 415 -23.62 -16.06 12.75
N GLN A 416 -23.40 -15.55 13.96
CA GLN A 416 -22.23 -15.88 14.77
C GLN A 416 -22.62 -16.81 15.92
N GLY A 417 -22.05 -18.01 15.97
CA GLY A 417 -22.31 -19.01 17.00
C GLY A 417 -21.22 -20.06 17.12
N ALA A 418 -21.23 -20.80 18.23
CA ALA A 418 -20.29 -21.90 18.48
C ALA A 418 -20.61 -23.17 17.67
N ASP A 419 -21.86 -23.37 17.27
CA ASP A 419 -22.29 -24.42 16.33
C ASP A 419 -23.10 -23.77 15.21
N PRO A 420 -22.44 -23.25 14.16
CA PRO A 420 -23.13 -22.57 13.08
C PRO A 420 -24.00 -23.53 12.27
N ALA A 421 -25.19 -23.07 11.89
CA ALA A 421 -26.13 -23.78 11.04
C ALA A 421 -26.33 -23.00 9.72
N PRO A 422 -26.61 -23.70 8.61
CA PRO A 422 -26.88 -23.03 7.35
C PRO A 422 -28.20 -22.25 7.42
N ILE A 423 -28.25 -21.07 6.79
CA ILE A 423 -29.49 -20.30 6.61
C ILE A 423 -30.46 -21.05 5.70
N GLU A 424 -31.76 -20.85 5.92
CA GLU A 424 -32.81 -21.62 5.22
C GLU A 424 -32.68 -21.61 3.68
N PRO A 425 -32.40 -20.46 3.01
CA PRO A 425 -32.22 -20.45 1.55
C PRO A 425 -31.04 -21.29 1.06
N MET A 426 -30.01 -21.48 1.89
CA MET A 426 -28.76 -22.16 1.53
C MET A 426 -28.70 -23.60 2.06
N ARG A 427 -29.73 -24.08 2.74
CA ARG A 427 -29.74 -25.40 3.37
C ARG A 427 -29.52 -26.53 2.37
N ARG A 428 -30.19 -26.50 1.22
CA ARG A 428 -30.02 -27.50 0.14
C ARG A 428 -28.62 -27.48 -0.44
N LEU A 429 -28.05 -26.30 -0.66
CA LEU A 429 -26.67 -26.16 -1.12
C LEU A 429 -25.69 -26.74 -0.09
N ALA A 430 -25.93 -26.54 1.21
CA ALA A 430 -25.13 -27.14 2.27
C ALA A 430 -25.21 -28.68 2.26
N GLU A 431 -26.38 -29.26 2.03
CA GLU A 431 -26.57 -30.72 1.88
C GLU A 431 -25.83 -31.28 0.65
N THR A 432 -25.90 -30.59 -0.50
CA THR A 432 -25.08 -30.92 -1.68
C THR A 432 -23.60 -30.85 -1.35
N THR A 433 -23.17 -29.80 -0.65
CA THR A 433 -21.77 -29.60 -0.27
C THR A 433 -21.28 -30.69 0.67
N LEU A 434 -22.11 -31.16 1.61
CA LEU A 434 -21.80 -32.31 2.46
C LEU A 434 -21.59 -33.58 1.64
N THR A 435 -22.39 -33.79 0.60
CA THR A 435 -22.24 -34.94 -0.30
C THR A 435 -20.90 -34.88 -1.02
N ILE A 436 -20.56 -33.73 -1.62
CA ILE A 436 -19.25 -33.50 -2.26
C ILE A 436 -18.10 -33.70 -1.25
N SER A 437 -18.26 -33.17 -0.03
CA SER A 437 -17.24 -33.26 1.02
C SER A 437 -17.01 -34.69 1.52
N ARG A 438 -18.05 -35.54 1.52
CA ARG A 438 -17.93 -36.97 1.84
C ARG A 438 -17.20 -37.74 0.74
N ASP A 439 -17.42 -37.38 -0.52
CA ASP A 439 -16.78 -38.03 -1.66
C ASP A 439 -15.27 -37.75 -1.77
N LEU A 440 -14.75 -36.74 -1.06
CA LEU A 440 -13.30 -36.48 -0.92
C LEU A 440 -12.54 -37.63 -0.25
N THR A 441 -13.20 -38.45 0.57
CA THR A 441 -12.55 -39.59 1.23
C THR A 441 -12.64 -40.88 0.42
N ASN A 442 -13.37 -40.86 -0.70
CA ASN A 442 -13.53 -42.00 -1.59
C ASN A 442 -12.58 -41.88 -2.78
N SER A 443 -11.58 -42.76 -2.85
CA SER A 443 -10.52 -42.72 -3.87
C SER A 443 -11.02 -42.76 -5.32
N ARG A 444 -12.22 -43.32 -5.58
CA ARG A 444 -12.80 -43.36 -6.93
C ARG A 444 -13.40 -42.01 -7.38
N SER A 445 -13.79 -41.16 -6.43
CA SER A 445 -14.45 -39.87 -6.69
C SER A 445 -13.68 -38.66 -6.15
N GLU A 446 -12.55 -38.88 -5.46
CA GLU A 446 -11.77 -37.85 -4.78
C GLU A 446 -11.41 -36.68 -5.71
N ALA A 447 -10.87 -36.98 -6.90
CA ALA A 447 -10.41 -35.96 -7.84
C ALA A 447 -11.57 -35.06 -8.32
N ASP A 448 -12.70 -35.66 -8.67
CA ASP A 448 -13.89 -34.94 -9.15
C ASP A 448 -14.58 -34.17 -8.02
N ALA A 449 -14.66 -34.75 -6.82
CA ALA A 449 -15.19 -34.09 -5.63
C ALA A 449 -14.34 -32.88 -5.23
N HIS A 450 -13.01 -33.02 -5.27
CA HIS A 450 -12.08 -31.94 -4.99
C HIS A 450 -12.21 -30.79 -5.98
N GLU A 451 -12.29 -31.07 -7.27
CA GLU A 451 -12.46 -30.05 -8.29
C GLU A 451 -13.83 -29.36 -8.18
N SER A 452 -14.89 -30.14 -7.93
CA SER A 452 -16.25 -29.61 -7.72
C SER A 452 -16.32 -28.69 -6.51
N LEU A 453 -15.73 -29.11 -5.38
CA LEU A 453 -15.74 -28.31 -4.16
C LEU A 453 -14.95 -27.03 -4.33
N ARG A 454 -13.76 -27.09 -4.96
CA ARG A 454 -12.96 -25.90 -5.27
C ARG A 454 -13.72 -24.93 -6.17
N ALA A 455 -14.37 -25.43 -7.21
CA ALA A 455 -15.19 -24.59 -8.10
C ALA A 455 -16.36 -23.92 -7.35
N LEU A 456 -17.09 -24.68 -6.53
CA LEU A 456 -18.17 -24.15 -5.71
C LEU A 456 -17.66 -23.10 -4.71
N ALA A 457 -16.56 -23.39 -4.02
CA ALA A 457 -16.01 -22.51 -2.98
C ALA A 457 -15.48 -21.19 -3.56
N ARG A 458 -14.81 -21.23 -4.72
CA ARG A 458 -14.41 -20.01 -5.46
C ARG A 458 -15.60 -19.18 -5.91
N GLN A 459 -16.63 -19.83 -6.44
CA GLN A 459 -17.86 -19.13 -6.83
C GLN A 459 -18.58 -18.55 -5.62
N ALA A 460 -18.56 -19.23 -4.46
CA ALA A 460 -19.09 -18.69 -3.23
C ALA A 460 -18.29 -17.49 -2.71
N ALA A 461 -16.96 -17.51 -2.82
CA ALA A 461 -16.12 -16.35 -2.53
C ALA A 461 -16.42 -15.15 -3.45
N GLN A 462 -16.71 -15.43 -4.72
CA GLN A 462 -16.98 -14.41 -5.73
C GLN A 462 -18.41 -13.85 -5.66
N PHE A 463 -19.41 -14.68 -5.39
CA PHE A 463 -20.84 -14.33 -5.50
C PHE A 463 -21.59 -14.29 -4.16
N GLY A 464 -20.94 -14.68 -3.07
CA GLY A 464 -21.55 -14.70 -1.75
C GLY A 464 -21.90 -13.29 -1.28
N VAL A 465 -20.98 -12.34 -1.46
CA VAL A 465 -21.21 -10.91 -1.24
C VAL A 465 -20.53 -10.16 -2.39
N LEU A 466 -21.32 -9.48 -3.22
CA LEU A 466 -20.77 -8.68 -4.32
C LEU A 466 -20.11 -7.40 -3.76
N PRO A 467 -19.07 -6.84 -4.44
CA PRO A 467 -18.48 -5.57 -4.05
C PRO A 467 -19.55 -4.48 -3.89
N GLY A 468 -19.47 -3.70 -2.82
CA GLY A 468 -20.45 -2.64 -2.52
C GLY A 468 -21.86 -3.10 -2.13
N GLU A 469 -22.20 -4.39 -2.20
CA GLU A 469 -23.56 -4.89 -1.91
C GLU A 469 -24.04 -4.51 -0.51
N ARG A 470 -23.15 -4.59 0.50
CA ARG A 470 -23.49 -4.18 1.88
C ARG A 470 -23.83 -2.69 1.97
N ALA A 471 -23.05 -1.84 1.30
CA ALA A 471 -23.30 -0.41 1.26
C ALA A 471 -24.61 -0.11 0.51
N LEU A 472 -24.86 -0.78 -0.62
CA LEU A 472 -26.10 -0.70 -1.38
C LEU A 472 -27.34 -1.10 -0.55
N ARG A 473 -27.25 -2.19 0.23
CA ARG A 473 -28.32 -2.62 1.14
C ARG A 473 -28.60 -1.58 2.21
N THR A 474 -27.56 -1.04 2.86
CA THR A 474 -27.70 0.04 3.85
C THR A 474 -28.32 1.29 3.23
N ALA A 475 -27.83 1.70 2.06
CA ALA A 475 -28.29 2.87 1.32
C ALA A 475 -29.76 2.79 0.88
N SER A 476 -30.24 1.60 0.53
CA SER A 476 -31.63 1.39 0.09
C SER A 476 -32.70 1.77 1.14
N SER A 477 -32.27 1.98 2.40
CA SER A 477 -33.14 2.44 3.49
C SER A 477 -33.20 3.97 3.66
N GLY A 478 -32.33 4.75 2.99
CA GLY A 478 -32.24 6.22 3.08
C GLY A 478 -32.62 6.95 1.78
N SER A 479 -32.96 8.25 1.86
CA SER A 479 -33.51 9.04 0.73
C SER A 479 -32.55 9.98 -0.02
N ASP A 480 -31.30 10.14 0.41
CA ASP A 480 -30.29 11.00 -0.25
C ASP A 480 -28.90 10.38 -0.12
N ASP A 481 -28.62 9.36 -0.93
CA ASP A 481 -27.39 8.57 -0.89
C ASP A 481 -26.79 8.38 -2.30
N PRO A 482 -25.45 8.40 -2.46
CA PRO A 482 -24.79 8.23 -3.75
C PRO A 482 -25.28 7.05 -4.60
N TRP A 483 -25.68 5.95 -3.96
CA TRP A 483 -26.19 4.77 -4.66
C TRP A 483 -27.49 5.05 -5.43
N SER A 484 -28.28 6.04 -5.03
CA SER A 484 -29.48 6.45 -5.77
C SER A 484 -29.14 7.06 -7.12
N ARG A 485 -28.18 7.98 -7.17
CA ARG A 485 -27.75 8.60 -8.43
C ARG A 485 -27.06 7.58 -9.33
N LEU A 486 -26.13 6.81 -8.77
CA LEU A 486 -25.33 5.82 -9.53
C LEU A 486 -26.17 4.71 -10.16
N THR A 487 -27.27 4.31 -9.51
CA THR A 487 -28.19 3.29 -10.05
C THR A 487 -29.37 3.87 -10.85
N GLY A 488 -29.53 5.21 -10.84
CA GLY A 488 -30.69 5.89 -11.38
C GLY A 488 -31.99 5.49 -10.68
N GLU A 489 -31.99 5.49 -9.35
CA GLU A 489 -33.12 5.15 -8.46
C GLU A 489 -33.58 3.68 -8.55
N ARG A 490 -32.66 2.75 -8.87
CA ARG A 490 -32.97 1.31 -9.06
C ARG A 490 -32.36 0.39 -8.00
N GLN A 491 -31.98 0.89 -6.84
CA GLN A 491 -31.31 0.12 -5.79
C GLN A 491 -32.10 -1.14 -5.39
N THR A 492 -33.40 -1.01 -5.13
CA THR A 492 -34.26 -2.13 -4.71
C THR A 492 -34.38 -3.19 -5.80
N GLN A 493 -34.49 -2.77 -7.06
CA GLN A 493 -34.56 -3.68 -8.22
C GLN A 493 -33.24 -4.42 -8.41
N LEU A 494 -32.12 -3.71 -8.25
CA LEU A 494 -30.78 -4.29 -8.30
C LEU A 494 -30.55 -5.33 -7.19
N LEU A 495 -30.94 -5.01 -5.95
CA LEU A 495 -30.84 -5.97 -4.84
C LEU A 495 -31.69 -7.22 -5.08
N ALA A 496 -32.92 -7.07 -5.58
CA ALA A 496 -33.77 -8.20 -5.94
C ALA A 496 -33.14 -9.05 -7.06
N ALA A 497 -32.54 -8.42 -8.07
CA ALA A 497 -31.83 -9.13 -9.14
C ALA A 497 -30.62 -9.91 -8.63
N ILE A 498 -29.85 -9.34 -7.68
CA ILE A 498 -28.73 -10.02 -7.01
C ILE A 498 -29.22 -11.26 -6.25
N ASP A 499 -30.29 -11.11 -5.46
CA ASP A 499 -30.84 -12.21 -4.67
C ASP A 499 -31.40 -13.34 -5.55
N ASN A 500 -32.09 -13.00 -6.65
CA ASN A 500 -32.57 -13.97 -7.63
C ASN A 500 -31.42 -14.67 -8.34
N ALA A 501 -30.44 -13.94 -8.86
CA ALA A 501 -29.29 -14.52 -9.56
C ALA A 501 -28.47 -15.45 -8.66
N ARG A 502 -28.37 -15.13 -7.35
CA ARG A 502 -27.73 -15.99 -6.35
C ARG A 502 -28.55 -17.26 -6.08
N ALA A 503 -29.87 -17.16 -6.04
CA ALA A 503 -30.75 -18.33 -5.90
C ALA A 503 -30.64 -19.25 -7.13
N ASP A 504 -30.63 -18.69 -8.34
CA ASP A 504 -30.46 -19.44 -9.59
C ASP A 504 -29.09 -20.12 -9.67
N TRP A 505 -28.04 -19.40 -9.27
CA TRP A 505 -26.69 -19.98 -9.13
C TRP A 505 -26.66 -21.15 -8.15
N ALA A 506 -27.30 -21.01 -6.97
CA ALA A 506 -27.36 -22.10 -5.99
C ALA A 506 -28.16 -23.29 -6.52
N ALA A 507 -29.27 -23.06 -7.21
CA ALA A 507 -30.10 -24.10 -7.83
C ALA A 507 -29.32 -24.94 -8.85
N LEU A 508 -28.46 -24.31 -9.68
CA LEU A 508 -27.60 -25.01 -10.63
C LEU A 508 -26.68 -26.04 -9.97
N TRP A 509 -26.19 -25.75 -8.75
CA TRP A 509 -25.38 -26.68 -7.97
C TRP A 509 -26.22 -27.78 -7.31
N ILE A 510 -27.46 -27.48 -6.92
CA ILE A 510 -28.37 -28.44 -6.27
C ILE A 510 -28.90 -29.48 -7.26
N ASP A 511 -29.32 -29.06 -8.45
CA ASP A 511 -29.98 -29.93 -9.43
C ASP A 511 -29.02 -30.91 -10.13
N ARG A 512 -27.71 -30.64 -10.08
CA ARG A 512 -26.69 -31.52 -10.64
C ARG A 512 -26.27 -32.54 -9.59
N ALA A 513 -26.77 -33.78 -9.73
CA ALA A 513 -26.41 -34.91 -8.86
C ALA A 513 -24.89 -35.12 -8.74
N ARG A 514 -24.14 -34.78 -9.78
CA ARG A 514 -22.68 -34.57 -9.77
C ARG A 514 -22.36 -33.46 -10.77
N PRO A 515 -22.05 -32.23 -10.32
CA PRO A 515 -21.60 -31.19 -11.23
C PRO A 515 -20.31 -31.68 -11.89
N ALA A 516 -20.36 -31.93 -13.19
CA ALA A 516 -19.16 -32.16 -13.98
C ALA A 516 -18.23 -30.94 -13.86
N ARG A 517 -16.92 -31.16 -14.10
CA ARG A 517 -15.91 -30.10 -14.12
C ARG A 517 -16.41 -28.85 -14.84
N GLY A 518 -16.28 -27.69 -14.19
CA GLY A 518 -16.57 -26.39 -14.79
C GLY A 518 -18.06 -26.05 -14.90
N VAL A 519 -18.80 -26.07 -13.79
CA VAL A 519 -20.12 -25.39 -13.76
C VAL A 519 -19.89 -23.91 -14.03
N GLU A 520 -20.14 -23.47 -15.26
CA GLU A 520 -20.10 -22.05 -15.58
C GLU A 520 -21.21 -21.35 -14.77
N PRO A 521 -20.88 -20.30 -14.01
CA PRO A 521 -21.90 -19.58 -13.27
C PRO A 521 -22.83 -18.86 -14.27
N PRO A 522 -24.09 -18.60 -13.88
CA PRO A 522 -25.02 -17.85 -14.72
C PRO A 522 -24.40 -16.56 -15.23
N ARG A 523 -24.66 -16.22 -16.50
CA ARG A 523 -24.18 -14.94 -17.07
C ARG A 523 -24.68 -13.74 -16.27
N ASP A 524 -25.89 -13.83 -15.72
CA ASP A 524 -26.52 -12.76 -14.96
C ASP A 524 -25.75 -12.41 -13.68
N ILE A 525 -25.30 -13.41 -12.90
CA ILE A 525 -24.54 -13.13 -11.67
C ILE A 525 -23.13 -12.60 -11.97
N GLN A 526 -22.52 -13.02 -13.09
CA GLN A 526 -21.25 -12.45 -13.56
C GLN A 526 -21.41 -10.97 -13.97
N MET A 527 -22.49 -10.65 -14.69
CA MET A 527 -22.81 -9.28 -15.08
C MET A 527 -23.04 -8.39 -13.85
N LEU A 528 -23.81 -8.89 -12.89
CA LEU A 528 -24.08 -8.19 -11.64
C LEU A 528 -22.81 -7.97 -10.82
N LEU A 529 -21.89 -8.94 -10.78
CA LEU A 529 -20.58 -8.74 -10.15
C LEU A 529 -19.80 -7.58 -10.79
N GLN A 530 -19.71 -7.54 -12.13
CA GLN A 530 -19.00 -6.49 -12.84
C GLN A 530 -19.64 -5.11 -12.61
N LEU A 531 -20.97 -5.05 -12.66
CA LEU A 531 -21.72 -3.82 -12.38
C LEU A 531 -21.51 -3.36 -10.93
N CYS A 532 -21.66 -4.25 -9.96
CA CYS A 532 -21.47 -3.93 -8.54
C CYS A 532 -20.05 -3.47 -8.23
N SER A 533 -19.03 -4.07 -8.86
CA SER A 533 -17.64 -3.57 -8.74
C SER A 533 -17.49 -2.15 -9.27
N ALA A 534 -18.09 -1.84 -10.42
CA ALA A 534 -18.03 -0.50 -11.00
C ALA A 534 -18.80 0.53 -10.16
N LEU A 535 -19.97 0.15 -9.62
CA LEU A 535 -20.77 0.98 -8.72
C LEU A 535 -20.06 1.22 -7.39
N ASP A 536 -19.40 0.20 -6.82
CA ASP A 536 -18.63 0.35 -5.57
C ASP A 536 -17.45 1.32 -5.76
N ASP A 537 -16.70 1.18 -6.85
CA ASP A 537 -15.64 2.13 -7.22
C ASP A 537 -16.19 3.56 -7.34
N ALA A 538 -17.31 3.74 -8.05
CA ALA A 538 -17.95 5.03 -8.22
C ALA A 538 -18.52 5.61 -6.92
N ALA A 539 -19.07 4.78 -6.03
CA ALA A 539 -19.58 5.20 -4.73
C ALA A 539 -18.46 5.74 -3.84
N VAL A 540 -17.25 5.16 -3.91
CA VAL A 540 -16.07 5.70 -3.23
C VAL A 540 -15.74 7.11 -3.76
N ILE A 541 -15.75 7.31 -5.08
CA ILE A 541 -15.50 8.63 -5.69
C ILE A 541 -16.59 9.65 -5.33
N GLU A 542 -17.86 9.27 -5.37
CA GLU A 542 -18.97 10.13 -4.94
C GLU A 542 -18.87 10.52 -3.47
N ASN A 543 -18.43 9.60 -2.60
CA ASN A 543 -18.16 9.92 -1.19
C ASN A 543 -17.01 10.91 -1.04
N MET A 544 -15.96 10.81 -1.87
CA MET A 544 -14.87 11.79 -1.91
C MET A 544 -15.33 13.17 -2.45
N LEU A 545 -16.30 13.20 -3.36
CA LEU A 545 -16.94 14.42 -3.89
C LEU A 545 -18.03 15.01 -2.96
N GLY A 546 -18.54 14.16 -2.07
CA GLY A 546 -19.66 14.38 -1.16
C GLY A 546 -19.40 15.43 -0.07
N ARG A 547 -20.47 15.76 0.66
CA ARG A 547 -20.71 16.98 1.46
C ARG A 547 -19.44 17.64 2.02
N PRO A 548 -19.21 18.95 1.74
CA PRO A 548 -18.21 19.71 2.50
C PRO A 548 -18.65 19.70 3.96
N LEU A 549 -17.94 18.96 4.81
CA LEU A 549 -17.99 19.20 6.25
C LEU A 549 -17.50 20.64 6.41
N ALA A 550 -18.39 21.58 6.71
CA ALA A 550 -18.12 22.99 7.05
C ALA A 550 -16.71 23.53 6.71
N GLY A 551 -16.36 23.58 5.43
CA GLY A 551 -15.07 24.11 4.95
C GLY A 551 -13.87 23.14 4.99
N TRP A 552 -14.09 21.84 4.82
CA TRP A 552 -13.05 20.80 4.80
C TRP A 552 -13.21 19.91 3.56
N ASN A 553 -12.13 19.70 2.83
CA ASN A 553 -12.01 18.64 1.81
C ASN A 553 -11.82 17.25 2.45
N ALA A 554 -12.30 17.03 3.68
CA ALA A 554 -12.05 15.85 4.52
C ALA A 554 -12.89 14.61 4.15
N GLY A 555 -13.36 14.49 2.91
CA GLY A 555 -14.10 13.30 2.46
C GLY A 555 -13.19 12.07 2.21
N SER A 556 -11.91 12.30 1.94
CA SER A 556 -10.97 11.28 1.46
C SER A 556 -9.86 10.98 2.45
N ALA A 557 -9.71 9.71 2.83
CA ALA A 557 -8.57 9.19 3.56
C ALA A 557 -7.29 9.26 2.72
N LEU A 558 -7.41 9.17 1.39
CA LEU A 558 -6.28 9.29 0.46
C LEU A 558 -5.71 10.71 0.41
N ASN A 559 -6.55 11.75 0.41
CA ASN A 559 -6.08 13.15 0.56
C ASN A 559 -5.55 13.45 1.97
N ALA A 560 -5.71 12.53 2.94
CA ALA A 560 -5.04 12.57 4.24
C ALA A 560 -3.60 12.02 4.18
N TRP A 561 -3.19 11.48 3.04
CA TRP A 561 -1.85 10.99 2.82
C TRP A 561 -1.08 11.99 1.93
N PRO A 562 0.06 12.52 2.38
CA PRO A 562 0.81 13.56 1.66
C PRO A 562 1.46 13.08 0.34
N GLY A 563 1.45 11.77 0.09
CA GLY A 563 1.77 11.19 -1.21
C GLY A 563 0.66 11.34 -2.26
N TRP A 564 -0.46 11.99 -1.91
CA TRP A 564 -1.59 12.21 -2.80
C TRP A 564 -2.27 13.56 -2.53
N SER A 565 -2.62 14.29 -3.58
CA SER A 565 -3.43 15.50 -3.45
C SER A 565 -4.20 15.78 -4.73
N LEU A 566 -5.53 15.69 -4.63
CA LEU A 566 -6.45 16.12 -5.68
C LEU A 566 -7.44 17.14 -5.15
N SER A 567 -7.63 18.21 -5.92
CA SER A 567 -8.69 19.18 -5.76
C SER A 567 -10.02 18.55 -6.12
N ARG A 568 -11.10 19.09 -5.52
CA ARG A 568 -12.47 18.70 -5.87
C ARG A 568 -12.75 18.91 -7.36
N GLN A 569 -12.22 19.98 -7.95
CA GLN A 569 -12.42 20.30 -9.36
C GLN A 569 -11.79 19.25 -10.28
N ALA A 570 -10.59 18.78 -9.92
CA ALA A 570 -9.90 17.74 -10.64
C ALA A 570 -10.63 16.38 -10.53
N LEU A 571 -11.11 16.05 -9.33
CA LEU A 571 -11.92 14.84 -9.13
C LEU A 571 -13.27 14.90 -9.84
N THR A 572 -13.96 16.04 -9.82
CA THR A 572 -15.20 16.26 -10.59
C THR A 572 -14.95 16.15 -12.09
N ALA A 573 -13.84 16.69 -12.58
CA ALA A 573 -13.46 16.50 -13.97
C ALA A 573 -13.29 15.00 -14.27
N LEU A 574 -12.58 14.24 -13.43
CA LEU A 574 -12.47 12.80 -13.65
C LEU A 574 -13.81 12.06 -13.65
N ALA A 575 -14.73 12.42 -12.74
CA ALA A 575 -16.02 11.75 -12.55
C ALA A 575 -17.13 12.18 -13.55
N GLU A 576 -16.88 13.17 -14.41
CA GLU A 576 -17.90 13.66 -15.35
C GLU A 576 -18.47 12.54 -16.24
N GLY A 577 -19.79 12.37 -16.22
CA GLY A 577 -20.51 11.37 -17.01
C GLY A 577 -20.53 9.97 -16.38
N MET A 578 -19.84 9.75 -15.26
CA MET A 578 -19.83 8.48 -14.53
C MET A 578 -21.23 8.05 -14.10
N GLU A 579 -22.00 8.96 -13.47
CA GLU A 579 -23.36 8.68 -12.98
C GLU A 579 -24.30 8.24 -14.10
N ASP A 580 -24.39 9.02 -15.19
CA ASP A 580 -25.25 8.70 -16.34
C ASP A 580 -24.88 7.36 -17.00
N GLN A 581 -23.59 7.07 -17.10
CA GLN A 581 -23.12 5.81 -17.67
C GLN A 581 -23.50 4.60 -16.81
N LEU A 582 -23.34 4.70 -15.49
CA LEU A 582 -23.67 3.62 -14.55
C LEU A 582 -25.17 3.45 -14.36
N ALA A 583 -25.95 4.53 -14.33
CA ALA A 583 -27.41 4.47 -14.26
C ALA A 583 -27.99 3.78 -15.51
N GLU A 584 -27.49 4.14 -16.70
CA GLU A 584 -27.89 3.49 -17.95
C GLU A 584 -27.43 2.02 -18.01
N THR A 585 -26.22 1.72 -17.52
CA THR A 585 -25.73 0.34 -17.45
C THR A 585 -26.58 -0.51 -16.50
N THR A 586 -26.95 0.04 -15.34
CA THR A 586 -27.85 -0.61 -14.37
C THR A 586 -29.20 -0.90 -15.02
N ARG A 587 -29.77 0.06 -15.77
CA ARG A 587 -31.01 -0.13 -16.53
C ARG A 587 -30.89 -1.26 -17.55
N LEU A 588 -29.78 -1.34 -18.30
CA LEU A 588 -29.55 -2.40 -19.30
C LEU A 588 -29.42 -3.79 -18.64
N VAL A 589 -28.71 -3.90 -17.52
CA VAL A 589 -28.59 -5.15 -16.75
C VAL A 589 -29.96 -5.60 -16.24
N LEU A 590 -30.74 -4.71 -15.63
CA LEU A 590 -32.08 -5.03 -15.12
C LEU A 590 -33.10 -5.35 -16.23
N ALA A 591 -32.89 -4.83 -17.44
CA ALA A 591 -33.70 -5.16 -18.60
C ALA A 591 -33.30 -6.49 -19.28
N GLY A 592 -32.22 -7.14 -18.83
CA GLY A 592 -31.70 -8.37 -19.44
C GLY A 592 -30.95 -8.16 -20.76
N ASP A 593 -30.57 -6.93 -21.12
CA ASP A 593 -29.81 -6.61 -22.33
C ASP A 593 -28.31 -6.82 -22.09
N ALA A 594 -27.91 -8.08 -21.90
CA ALA A 594 -26.56 -8.46 -21.50
C ALA A 594 -25.48 -7.97 -22.49
N ALA A 595 -25.74 -8.05 -23.80
CA ALA A 595 -24.74 -7.66 -24.80
C ALA A 595 -24.38 -6.17 -24.71
N ARG A 596 -25.39 -5.30 -24.59
CA ARG A 596 -25.15 -3.85 -24.43
C ARG A 596 -24.59 -3.50 -23.06
N ALA A 597 -25.04 -4.18 -22.01
CA ALA A 597 -24.50 -3.99 -20.66
C ALA A 597 -23.00 -4.34 -20.58
N THR A 598 -22.57 -5.49 -21.14
CA THR A 598 -21.15 -5.88 -21.18
C THR A 598 -20.31 -4.86 -21.93
N GLU A 599 -20.75 -4.44 -23.11
CA GLU A 599 -19.98 -3.46 -23.89
C GLU A 599 -19.86 -2.13 -23.15
N ARG A 600 -20.93 -1.69 -22.48
CA ARG A 600 -20.91 -0.43 -21.72
C ARG A 600 -20.03 -0.51 -20.47
N LEU A 601 -20.03 -1.65 -19.75
CA LEU A 601 -19.11 -1.89 -18.62
C LEU A 601 -17.65 -1.95 -19.07
N ARG A 602 -17.38 -2.54 -20.25
CA ARG A 602 -16.04 -2.58 -20.84
C ARG A 602 -15.54 -1.18 -21.16
N LEU A 603 -16.36 -0.36 -21.82
CA LEU A 603 -16.03 1.03 -22.11
C LEU A 603 -15.85 1.85 -20.83
N PHE A 604 -16.76 1.70 -19.86
CA PHE A 604 -16.65 2.32 -18.54
C PHE A 604 -15.32 2.00 -17.87
N THR A 605 -14.94 0.72 -17.86
CA THR A 605 -13.68 0.23 -17.26
C THR A 605 -12.45 0.86 -17.92
N LEU A 606 -12.47 1.02 -19.24
CA LEU A 606 -11.37 1.63 -20.00
C LEU A 606 -11.29 3.14 -19.79
N ASP A 607 -12.43 3.82 -19.78
CA ASP A 607 -12.51 5.28 -19.67
C ASP A 607 -12.26 5.79 -18.24
N HIS A 608 -12.52 4.95 -17.23
CA HIS A 608 -12.43 5.31 -15.81
C HIS A 608 -11.40 4.49 -15.02
N SER A 609 -10.37 3.95 -15.67
CA SER A 609 -9.31 3.17 -15.02
C SER A 609 -8.64 3.91 -13.85
N LEU A 610 -8.42 5.22 -13.99
CA LEU A 610 -7.89 6.06 -12.92
C LEU A 610 -8.84 6.16 -11.72
N LEU A 611 -10.15 6.30 -11.94
CA LEU A 611 -11.12 6.31 -10.81
C LEU A 611 -11.09 5.00 -10.04
N ARG A 612 -10.94 3.87 -10.74
CA ARG A 612 -10.81 2.54 -10.11
C ARG A 612 -9.54 2.44 -9.27
N LEU A 613 -8.42 2.97 -9.78
CA LEU A 613 -7.18 3.07 -8.99
C LEU A 613 -7.42 3.91 -7.74
N ILE A 614 -7.99 5.11 -7.88
CA ILE A 614 -8.28 6.01 -6.75
C ILE A 614 -9.17 5.32 -5.71
N ALA A 615 -10.25 4.66 -6.13
CA ALA A 615 -11.14 3.93 -5.23
C ALA A 615 -10.42 2.79 -4.50
N SER A 616 -9.54 2.07 -5.20
CA SER A 616 -8.69 1.03 -4.61
C SER A 616 -7.72 1.61 -3.57
N LEU A 617 -7.05 2.71 -3.89
CA LEU A 617 -6.14 3.41 -2.99
C LEU A 617 -6.85 3.93 -1.74
N GLU A 618 -8.03 4.54 -1.90
CA GLU A 618 -8.85 5.05 -0.80
C GLU A 618 -9.32 3.91 0.13
N ARG A 619 -9.79 2.78 -0.42
CA ARG A 619 -10.17 1.61 0.40
C ARG A 619 -8.97 1.04 1.14
N ARG A 620 -7.81 0.96 0.48
CA ARG A 620 -6.57 0.46 1.13
C ARG A 620 -6.09 1.42 2.21
N ALA A 621 -6.15 2.74 1.97
CA ALA A 621 -5.83 3.75 2.97
C ALA A 621 -6.71 3.55 4.22
N ARG A 622 -8.02 3.42 4.06
CA ARG A 622 -8.94 3.16 5.19
C ARG A 622 -8.66 1.84 5.90
N ALA A 623 -8.34 0.78 5.15
CA ALA A 623 -7.98 -0.52 5.72
C ALA A 623 -6.68 -0.44 6.55
N CYS A 624 -5.75 0.44 6.16
CA CYS A 624 -4.54 0.77 6.92
C CYS A 624 -4.78 1.79 8.05
N GLY A 625 -6.04 2.14 8.35
CA GLY A 625 -6.39 3.07 9.43
C GLY A 625 -6.18 4.54 9.10
N TYR A 626 -5.91 4.90 7.84
CA TYR A 626 -5.90 6.31 7.44
C TYR A 626 -7.33 6.85 7.48
N LEU A 627 -7.51 7.91 8.27
CA LEU A 627 -8.75 8.66 8.37
C LEU A 627 -8.51 10.08 7.87
N PRO A 628 -9.52 10.73 7.27
CA PRO A 628 -9.43 12.14 6.91
C PRO A 628 -9.05 12.99 8.14
N PRO A 629 -8.20 14.01 7.99
CA PRO A 629 -7.83 14.87 9.11
C PRO A 629 -9.06 15.67 9.57
N GLU A 630 -9.42 15.53 10.84
CA GLU A 630 -10.57 16.22 11.45
C GLU A 630 -10.22 17.61 12.02
N THR A 631 -8.91 17.91 12.16
CA THR A 631 -8.40 19.17 12.74
C THR A 631 -7.39 19.87 11.80
N PRO A 632 -7.26 21.22 11.80
CA PRO A 632 -6.32 21.88 10.89
C PRO A 632 -4.88 21.58 11.31
N ALA A 633 -4.69 21.34 12.60
CA ALA A 633 -3.53 20.72 13.22
C ALA A 633 -3.13 19.40 12.54
N ALA A 634 -4.06 18.47 12.34
CA ALA A 634 -3.79 17.21 11.65
C ALA A 634 -3.38 17.42 10.18
N VAL A 635 -3.94 18.43 9.51
CA VAL A 635 -3.52 18.84 8.16
C VAL A 635 -2.08 19.36 8.15
N ALA A 636 -1.72 20.23 9.09
CA ALA A 636 -0.34 20.70 9.23
C ALA A 636 0.62 19.54 9.50
N ALA A 637 0.24 18.57 10.33
CA ALA A 637 1.06 17.41 10.67
C ALA A 637 1.32 16.52 9.46
N MET A 638 0.29 16.30 8.65
CA MET A 638 0.36 15.57 7.40
C MET A 638 1.33 16.23 6.41
N ILE A 639 1.20 17.54 6.19
CA ILE A 639 2.06 18.30 5.29
C ILE A 639 3.51 18.30 5.77
N ALA A 640 3.72 18.58 7.06
CA ALA A 640 5.03 18.62 7.68
C ALA A 640 5.78 17.31 7.48
N SER A 641 5.06 16.19 7.50
CA SER A 641 5.68 14.88 7.40
C SER A 641 6.29 14.58 6.01
N GLY A 642 5.84 15.28 4.95
CA GLY A 642 6.26 15.10 3.54
C GLY A 642 5.67 13.85 2.87
N PRO A 643 6.08 13.37 1.69
CA PRO A 643 5.59 12.06 1.20
C PRO A 643 6.27 10.91 1.96
N ALA A 644 5.77 9.68 1.88
CA ALA A 644 6.31 8.54 2.63
C ALA A 644 7.70 8.08 2.13
N PRO A 645 8.61 7.57 2.98
CA PRO A 645 9.94 7.11 2.53
C PRO A 645 9.81 5.94 1.52
N VAL A 646 10.89 5.63 0.79
CA VAL A 646 10.84 4.65 -0.33
C VAL A 646 10.40 3.26 0.13
N ASP A 647 10.64 2.91 1.39
CA ASP A 647 10.25 1.64 2.01
C ASP A 647 8.84 1.65 2.63
N ALA A 648 8.14 2.78 2.59
CA ALA A 648 6.76 2.91 3.05
C ALA A 648 5.74 2.41 2.03
N TRP A 649 4.48 2.32 2.45
CA TRP A 649 3.36 2.06 1.55
C TRP A 649 3.36 3.08 0.39
N LEU A 650 3.36 2.55 -0.84
CA LEU A 650 3.44 3.30 -2.11
C LEU A 650 4.73 4.10 -2.35
N GLY A 651 5.75 3.94 -1.50
CA GLY A 651 7.03 4.67 -1.62
C GLY A 651 7.73 4.45 -2.97
N ASP A 652 7.56 3.28 -3.57
CA ASP A 652 8.16 2.87 -4.86
C ASP A 652 7.44 3.44 -6.09
N VAL A 653 6.23 3.99 -5.92
CA VAL A 653 5.40 4.57 -7.00
C VAL A 653 5.05 6.03 -6.76
N LEU A 654 5.73 6.71 -5.83
CA LEU A 654 5.45 8.11 -5.48
C LEU A 654 5.60 9.08 -6.65
N ASP A 655 6.56 8.83 -7.55
CA ASP A 655 6.74 9.63 -8.77
C ASP A 655 5.52 9.53 -9.68
N GLU A 656 5.05 8.31 -9.95
CA GLU A 656 3.86 8.06 -10.75
C GLU A 656 2.61 8.68 -10.12
N LEU A 657 2.44 8.56 -8.80
CA LEU A 657 1.31 9.15 -8.08
C LEU A 657 1.32 10.69 -8.10
N ALA A 658 2.51 11.29 -7.96
CA ALA A 658 2.68 12.74 -8.10
C ALA A 658 2.33 13.21 -9.53
N LEU A 659 2.75 12.46 -10.55
CA LEU A 659 2.37 12.73 -11.94
C LEU A 659 0.86 12.57 -12.17
N ILE A 660 0.23 11.52 -11.63
CA ILE A 660 -1.22 11.34 -11.68
C ILE A 660 -1.93 12.55 -11.07
N CYS A 661 -1.53 13.01 -9.88
CA CYS A 661 -2.12 14.18 -9.23
C CYS A 661 -2.01 15.42 -10.12
N ARG A 662 -0.79 15.72 -10.59
CA ARG A 662 -0.51 16.85 -11.47
C ARG A 662 -1.36 16.85 -12.74
N TRP A 663 -1.40 15.73 -13.46
CA TRP A 663 -2.10 15.64 -14.75
C TRP A 663 -3.62 15.61 -14.59
N THR A 664 -4.09 15.13 -13.45
CA THR A 664 -5.50 15.20 -13.07
C THR A 664 -5.93 16.64 -12.80
N GLU A 665 -5.10 17.44 -12.12
CA GLU A 665 -5.33 18.88 -11.94
C GLU A 665 -5.41 19.62 -13.29
N GLU A 666 -4.53 19.30 -14.24
CA GLU A 666 -4.55 19.91 -15.58
C GLU A 666 -5.77 19.50 -16.42
N LEU A 667 -6.42 18.38 -16.11
CA LEU A 667 -7.61 17.93 -16.83
C LEU A 667 -8.79 18.89 -16.65
N ALA A 668 -9.00 19.44 -15.45
CA ALA A 668 -10.12 20.32 -15.14
C ALA A 668 -10.15 21.61 -15.99
N PRO A 669 -9.09 22.44 -16.06
CA PRO A 669 -9.09 23.63 -16.91
C PRO A 669 -9.10 23.28 -18.40
N THR A 670 -8.44 22.19 -18.81
CA THR A 670 -8.44 21.75 -20.22
C THR A 670 -9.87 21.46 -20.70
N ARG A 671 -10.71 20.87 -19.84
CA ARG A 671 -12.15 20.70 -20.12
C ARG A 671 -12.91 21.99 -20.24
N ARG A 672 -12.66 22.97 -19.37
CA ARG A 672 -13.28 24.31 -19.46
C ARG A 672 -12.96 24.99 -20.79
N ARG A 673 -11.73 24.82 -21.30
CA ARG A 673 -11.30 25.31 -22.62
C ARG A 673 -11.86 24.51 -23.79
N ARG A 674 -12.46 23.35 -23.53
CA ARG A 674 -13.02 22.41 -24.52
C ARG A 674 -11.98 21.92 -25.54
N ASP A 675 -10.72 21.79 -25.13
CA ASP A 675 -9.67 21.24 -25.99
C ASP A 675 -9.72 19.71 -26.02
N GLY A 676 -10.55 19.17 -26.92
CA GLY A 676 -10.77 17.73 -27.05
C GLY A 676 -9.51 16.92 -27.36
N ALA A 677 -8.52 17.50 -28.04
CA ALA A 677 -7.27 16.79 -28.37
C ALA A 677 -6.41 16.62 -27.11
N THR A 678 -6.20 17.70 -26.37
CA THR A 678 -5.44 17.67 -25.11
C THR A 678 -6.14 16.84 -24.04
N ILE A 679 -7.48 16.91 -23.93
CA ILE A 679 -8.25 16.05 -23.00
C ILE A 679 -7.98 14.56 -23.27
N ARG A 680 -7.99 14.15 -24.55
CA ARG A 680 -7.70 12.75 -24.92
C ARG A 680 -6.26 12.35 -24.58
N GLN A 681 -5.29 13.22 -24.85
CA GLN A 681 -3.88 12.96 -24.52
C GLN A 681 -3.66 12.82 -23.01
N ILE A 682 -4.23 13.73 -22.21
CA ILE A 682 -4.14 13.66 -20.74
C ILE A 682 -4.79 12.38 -20.22
N ARG A 683 -5.99 12.03 -20.69
CA ARG A 683 -6.69 10.80 -20.26
C ARG A 683 -5.89 9.54 -20.62
N GLU A 684 -5.33 9.49 -21.83
CA GLU A 684 -4.49 8.36 -22.25
C GLU A 684 -3.25 8.23 -21.36
N TYR A 685 -2.56 9.34 -21.10
CA TYR A 685 -1.38 9.36 -20.24
C TYR A 685 -1.70 8.93 -18.79
N LEU A 686 -2.79 9.47 -18.23
CA LEU A 686 -3.28 9.09 -16.90
C LEU A 686 -3.67 7.62 -16.81
N ARG A 687 -4.26 7.05 -17.87
CA ARG A 687 -4.58 5.62 -17.94
C ARG A 687 -3.32 4.78 -17.86
N THR A 688 -2.29 5.09 -18.64
CA THR A 688 -1.03 4.33 -18.60
C THR A 688 -0.36 4.42 -17.24
N LEU A 689 -0.32 5.61 -16.62
CA LEU A 689 0.20 5.75 -15.26
C LEU A 689 -0.60 4.93 -14.24
N ALA A 690 -1.94 4.93 -14.35
CA ALA A 690 -2.79 4.18 -13.45
C ALA A 690 -2.59 2.66 -13.59
N GLU A 691 -2.39 2.16 -14.81
CA GLU A 691 -2.07 0.76 -15.07
C GLU A 691 -0.69 0.36 -14.53
N ASP A 692 0.32 1.20 -14.71
CA ASP A 692 1.67 0.99 -14.15
C ASP A 692 1.63 0.90 -12.62
N VAL A 693 0.91 1.83 -11.98
CA VAL A 693 0.73 1.84 -10.52
C VAL A 693 -0.04 0.61 -10.06
N ALA A 694 -1.15 0.26 -10.72
CA ALA A 694 -1.97 -0.90 -10.34
C ALA A 694 -1.21 -2.24 -10.47
N GLN A 695 -0.17 -2.31 -11.31
CA GLN A 695 0.70 -3.47 -11.45
C GLN A 695 1.86 -3.50 -10.44
N SER A 696 2.01 -2.45 -9.62
CA SER A 696 3.08 -2.38 -8.64
C SER A 696 2.96 -3.48 -7.57
N PRO A 697 4.05 -4.16 -7.21
CA PRO A 697 4.06 -5.13 -6.11
C PRO A 697 3.62 -4.53 -4.78
N SER A 698 3.78 -3.22 -4.56
CA SER A 698 3.33 -2.53 -3.35
C SER A 698 1.81 -2.40 -3.23
N LEU A 699 1.08 -2.64 -4.34
CA LEU A 699 -0.37 -2.67 -4.41
C LEU A 699 -0.96 -4.07 -4.55
N ALA A 700 -0.13 -5.11 -4.64
CA ALA A 700 -0.62 -6.47 -4.60
C ALA A 700 -1.29 -6.74 -3.22
N PRO A 701 -2.49 -7.36 -3.19
CA PRO A 701 -3.32 -7.50 -2.00
C PRO A 701 -2.65 -8.25 -0.85
#